data_AF-A0A7C3PDY5-F1
#
_entry.id   AF-A0A7C3PDY5-F1
#
_cell.length_a   1.000
_cell.length_b   1.000
_cell.length_c   1.000
_cell.angle_alpha   90.00
_cell.angle_beta   90.00
_cell.angle_gamma   90.00
#
_symmetry.space_group_name_H-M   'P 1'
#
loop_
_entity.id
_entity.type
_entity.pdbx_description
1 polymer ?
#
loop_
_entity_poly.entity_id
_entity_poly.type
_entity_poly.pdbx_seq_one_letter_code
_entity_poly.pdbx_strand_id
1 'polypeptide(L)'
;MDSLITIIYLEKSFVMHSQTIKQVRLNMNNKQLSHQCHSSLLLLLLLVCSFPIFNVSLLLCNSSPVVAQPISNRKAEADLRLQMGIRQIESREPKAALQYLEKALQIYREIKDRPSEGKTLENLGRAHFAFQSYAKAIEYSEQSLAIARTIKDQTLELSVLNRLGLIHANNGNFSSSISTLEQILAIHRKSKNRAGEVRSLSDLGFVYLRADNYAKAIEMQERAVRLAQQLNDNSLMFEARGNYEETYSVLRGKAFGLFQQGVQQNQANQFTAAIQSWEKALQIHRLLQDPNREEDTLKELGDAYYRIGNYAKAKETQEQLLAIVRKRGDAAQTLEDPLRSSLGYTQQQLGNYTQAIAQMEQRLATARANNNFMDMAAALVGLGHIYSSLGSYTKAIENYEKSLAIIQKDGDRLRQAAVLSYLGNAYYALGDYGKAISYYKQGLPTQRGPKLPQAHIMHASMLGFLGDAYLKLGEYTTAINYHEQRLAICRLINYQQGEANTLARLGTIYGTLGKQTKAIEYGEQSLAIYRVVNDQAGESNALGGLGSIYEVFGNYAKALEYYQKSLTISQKIKSKPRELVAFADIASVLQKQKQPELAIVFYKQSINVSEVIRRDTRHLDRELQATYTARVADNYRKLADLLLQQNRIIEAMQVLDLLKVQDLQDFLKGSQGTETAQKGVSLLPEETAILQTLQTSTQPLPTVMSSANIQTQIQSLQKTAASQNLKLNSYQDLQSRIKKLGQNVALFYPLILDDRLELVILTRDRPPVRKPVAITAKQLETEITTFRKQLEERSPLIQQSAQKLYQILFQPLESELKVASVDTIVYAPDSIMRYVPLAALHDGKQWLTQRYQINYLTALALTPLDPDHNPKPRVLAAALTQNREVNLLGQTYRFPALQFTQPEVKNLAQLLPNTTTLIDEQFNRANLSQGVPQATILHLATHGMFVPGSPDQSIILLGDGSTINLREIEQQWKFPNLSLVVLSACETAIGGKLGNGIEVLGFGYQMQRTGARAAISSLWKVDDGGTQVLMNTFYGALQQGMTKAKALQETQKALITGNYTTVGGQRSDVEVRVENRIIQSSAARERLSHPYYWAPFILIGNGL
;
A
#
# COMPACT_ATOMS: atom_id res chain seq x y z
N MET A 1 -34.25 62.53 -23.77
CA MET A 1 -35.30 61.48 -23.72
C MET A 1 -34.87 60.37 -22.78
N ASP A 2 -35.19 60.34 -21.49
CA ASP A 2 -35.60 61.34 -20.46
C ASP A 2 -36.31 60.54 -19.35
N SER A 3 -36.24 60.87 -18.06
CA SER A 3 -35.26 61.67 -17.31
C SER A 3 -35.57 61.50 -15.82
N LEU A 4 -34.53 61.31 -14.97
CA LEU A 4 -34.60 61.33 -13.49
C LEU A 4 -35.49 60.20 -12.87
N ILE A 5 -35.28 59.69 -11.65
CA ILE A 5 -34.50 60.14 -10.48
C ILE A 5 -33.71 58.95 -9.91
N THR A 6 -32.42 59.13 -9.60
CA THR A 6 -31.77 58.69 -8.33
C THR A 6 -30.31 59.19 -8.33
N ILE A 7 -30.10 60.30 -7.63
CA ILE A 7 -28.81 60.77 -7.10
C ILE A 7 -29.08 60.73 -5.57
N ILE A 8 -28.27 60.16 -4.68
CA ILE A 8 -26.83 60.30 -4.46
C ILE A 8 -26.25 58.96 -3.95
N TYR A 9 -25.08 58.52 -4.45
CA TYR A 9 -23.92 58.05 -3.66
C TYR A 9 -22.80 57.51 -4.56
N LEU A 10 -21.82 58.36 -4.90
CA LEU A 10 -20.54 57.94 -5.47
C LEU A 10 -19.46 59.02 -5.21
N GLU A 11 -18.21 58.58 -5.35
CA GLU A 11 -16.94 59.34 -5.29
C GLU A 11 -16.40 59.81 -3.92
N LYS A 12 -15.05 59.90 -3.90
CA LYS A 12 -14.14 60.25 -2.78
C LYS A 12 -14.17 59.22 -1.62
N SER A 13 -13.17 58.35 -1.45
CA SER A 13 -11.73 58.55 -1.73
C SER A 13 -11.00 57.25 -2.08
N PHE A 14 -10.22 57.24 -3.17
CA PHE A 14 -9.32 56.13 -3.52
C PHE A 14 -8.03 56.61 -4.22
N VAL A 15 -7.29 57.53 -3.60
CA VAL A 15 -5.97 58.01 -4.05
C VAL A 15 -5.08 58.23 -2.81
N MET A 16 -3.78 57.93 -2.93
CA MET A 16 -2.72 58.17 -1.93
C MET A 16 -2.82 57.41 -0.59
N HIS A 17 -2.26 56.19 -0.55
CA HIS A 17 -1.07 55.91 0.27
C HIS A 17 -0.35 54.63 -0.17
N SER A 18 0.44 54.74 -1.24
CA SER A 18 1.39 53.72 -1.70
C SER A 18 2.82 54.27 -1.64
N GLN A 19 3.36 54.46 -0.42
CA GLN A 19 4.78 54.86 -0.25
C GLN A 19 5.33 54.74 1.20
N THR A 20 5.38 53.53 1.78
CA THR A 20 6.37 53.20 2.84
C THR A 20 6.52 51.69 3.03
N ILE A 21 7.60 51.11 2.49
CA ILE A 21 8.37 49.93 2.96
C ILE A 21 9.44 49.64 1.88
N LYS A 22 10.61 50.30 2.01
CA LYS A 22 11.92 49.91 1.45
C LYS A 22 12.94 50.98 1.83
N GLN A 23 14.07 50.54 2.43
CA GLN A 23 15.05 51.38 3.13
C GLN A 23 14.42 52.04 4.39
N VAL A 24 15.09 52.16 5.53
CA VAL A 24 16.54 52.00 5.84
C VAL A 24 16.90 50.59 6.34
N ARG A 25 18.18 50.23 6.20
CA ARG A 25 18.83 48.99 6.65
C ARG A 25 20.14 49.39 7.34
N LEU A 26 20.39 48.95 8.59
CA LEU A 26 21.71 48.61 9.18
C LEU A 26 21.64 48.40 10.71
N ASN A 27 22.41 47.42 11.20
CA ASN A 27 23.14 47.23 12.49
C ASN A 27 22.66 47.99 13.76
N MET A 28 22.63 47.41 14.98
CA MET A 28 23.42 46.32 15.60
C MET A 28 22.50 45.44 16.51
N ASN A 29 22.65 44.13 16.74
CA ASN A 29 23.75 43.19 16.98
C ASN A 29 24.00 42.87 18.48
N ASN A 30 23.85 41.58 18.85
CA ASN A 30 24.30 40.86 20.06
C ASN A 30 23.59 40.97 21.45
N LYS A 31 23.27 39.76 22.00
CA LYS A 31 23.45 39.28 23.41
C LYS A 31 22.58 39.87 24.55
N GLN A 32 22.26 39.15 25.63
CA GLN A 32 22.17 37.68 25.94
C GLN A 32 21.45 37.51 27.30
N LEU A 33 20.72 36.40 27.52
CA LEU A 33 20.33 35.86 28.87
C LEU A 33 19.42 36.79 29.74
N SER A 34 18.89 36.40 30.91
CA SER A 34 18.17 35.17 31.33
C SER A 34 17.56 35.34 32.74
N HIS A 35 16.37 34.77 33.04
CA HIS A 35 15.79 34.64 34.40
C HIS A 35 15.49 36.01 35.12
N GLN A 36 14.74 36.12 36.23
CA GLN A 36 13.73 35.26 36.86
C GLN A 36 12.67 36.06 37.65
N CYS A 37 11.69 35.31 38.17
CA CYS A 37 10.61 35.61 39.12
C CYS A 37 10.78 36.68 40.23
N HIS A 38 9.61 37.25 40.58
CA HIS A 38 9.05 37.48 41.93
C HIS A 38 9.32 38.79 42.74
N SER A 39 8.23 39.58 42.83
CA SER A 39 7.42 39.81 44.05
C SER A 39 8.02 40.41 45.34
N SER A 40 7.39 41.51 45.78
CA SER A 40 6.99 41.79 47.20
C SER A 40 8.06 42.12 48.26
N LEU A 41 7.81 42.91 49.33
CA LEU A 41 6.80 43.96 49.62
C LEU A 41 7.16 44.69 50.97
N LEU A 42 6.79 45.97 51.12
CA LEU A 42 6.36 46.64 52.38
C LEU A 42 7.36 47.20 53.43
N LEU A 43 6.85 48.16 54.24
CA LEU A 43 7.32 48.69 55.57
C LEU A 43 8.56 49.64 55.60
N LEU A 44 8.68 50.69 56.45
CA LEU A 44 7.75 51.33 57.43
C LEU A 44 8.19 52.78 57.89
N LEU A 45 7.23 53.73 57.96
CA LEU A 45 7.04 54.89 58.90
C LEU A 45 8.01 56.10 59.17
N LEU A 46 7.33 57.28 59.33
CA LEU A 46 7.44 58.37 60.36
C LEU A 46 8.28 59.69 60.22
N LEU A 47 7.53 60.79 60.00
CA LEU A 47 7.36 62.05 60.81
C LEU A 47 8.32 63.30 60.82
N VAL A 48 7.65 64.47 60.92
CA VAL A 48 8.04 65.83 61.45
C VAL A 48 8.92 66.81 60.62
N CYS A 49 8.28 67.92 60.17
CA CYS A 49 8.71 69.35 60.00
C CYS A 49 10.02 69.73 59.24
N SER A 50 10.21 70.92 58.64
CA SER A 50 9.62 72.26 58.90
C SER A 50 9.57 73.23 57.68
N PHE A 51 8.72 74.28 57.81
CA PHE A 51 8.50 75.55 57.08
C PHE A 51 9.74 76.45 56.74
N PRO A 52 9.62 77.66 56.09
CA PRO A 52 8.45 78.47 55.62
C PRO A 52 8.44 78.74 54.06
N ILE A 53 7.92 79.78 53.35
CA ILE A 53 7.54 81.22 53.54
C ILE A 53 6.34 81.66 52.62
N PHE A 54 5.73 82.82 52.95
CA PHE A 54 4.76 83.76 52.33
C PHE A 54 4.78 84.03 50.80
N ASN A 55 3.79 84.69 50.14
CA ASN A 55 2.62 85.56 50.51
C ASN A 55 1.30 85.04 49.86
N VAL A 56 0.04 85.21 50.34
CA VAL A 56 -0.76 86.37 50.84
C VAL A 56 -1.19 87.33 49.71
N SER A 57 -2.46 87.74 49.48
CA SER A 57 -3.76 87.67 50.20
C SER A 57 -4.83 86.83 49.44
N LEU A 58 -6.01 86.38 49.93
CA LEU A 58 -6.90 86.65 51.10
C LEU A 58 -8.11 87.60 50.84
N LEU A 59 -9.35 87.06 50.75
CA LEU A 59 -10.63 87.78 51.02
C LEU A 59 -11.84 86.83 51.31
N LEU A 60 -12.16 86.69 52.61
CA LEU A 60 -13.43 86.37 53.30
C LEU A 60 -14.44 85.27 52.84
N CYS A 61 -14.62 84.31 53.76
CA CYS A 61 -15.88 83.74 54.29
C CYS A 61 -17.16 83.62 53.43
N ASN A 62 -17.67 82.39 53.28
CA ASN A 62 -18.61 81.84 54.29
C ASN A 62 -18.92 80.35 54.09
N SER A 63 -18.94 79.59 55.20
CA SER A 63 -19.57 78.26 55.25
C SER A 63 -21.09 78.39 55.36
N SER A 64 -21.84 77.65 54.56
CA SER A 64 -23.31 77.53 54.67
C SER A 64 -23.73 76.07 54.84
N PRO A 65 -24.76 75.76 55.64
CA PRO A 65 -25.13 74.39 55.97
C PRO A 65 -25.86 73.68 54.81
N VAL A 66 -26.01 72.35 54.96
CA VAL A 66 -26.82 71.53 54.06
C VAL A 66 -28.30 71.92 54.19
N VAL A 67 -28.79 72.74 53.27
CA VAL A 67 -30.21 73.00 53.09
C VAL A 67 -30.79 71.92 52.17
N ALA A 68 -31.63 71.06 52.71
CA ALA A 68 -32.38 70.08 51.92
C ALA A 68 -33.44 70.82 51.07
N GLN A 69 -33.12 71.08 49.80
CA GLN A 69 -34.11 71.50 48.81
C GLN A 69 -35.22 70.43 48.71
N PRO A 70 -36.49 70.82 48.50
CA PRO A 70 -37.57 69.85 48.34
C PRO A 70 -37.28 68.90 47.17
N ILE A 71 -37.57 67.60 47.37
CA ILE A 71 -37.16 66.51 46.47
C ILE A 71 -37.63 66.74 45.03
N SER A 72 -38.80 67.36 44.83
CA SER A 72 -39.32 67.77 43.52
C SER A 72 -38.38 68.69 42.74
N ASN A 73 -37.69 69.62 43.41
CA ASN A 73 -36.83 70.60 42.77
C ASN A 73 -35.46 69.99 42.39
N ARG A 74 -34.90 69.14 43.27
CA ARG A 74 -33.74 68.30 42.96
C ARG A 74 -34.02 67.33 41.81
N LYS A 75 -35.21 66.71 41.78
CA LYS A 75 -35.62 65.85 40.67
C LYS A 75 -35.75 66.63 39.36
N ALA A 76 -36.39 67.81 39.37
CA ALA A 76 -36.52 68.64 38.18
C ALA A 76 -35.15 69.07 37.60
N GLU A 77 -34.15 69.37 38.45
CA GLU A 77 -32.78 69.60 37.98
C GLU A 77 -32.18 68.34 37.33
N ALA A 78 -32.33 67.17 37.95
CA ALA A 78 -31.82 65.91 37.40
C ALA A 78 -32.49 65.54 36.07
N ASP A 79 -33.82 65.68 35.96
CA ASP A 79 -34.60 65.42 34.76
C ASP A 79 -34.19 66.36 33.61
N LEU A 80 -33.97 67.64 33.89
CA LEU A 80 -33.44 68.61 32.91
C LEU A 80 -32.03 68.24 32.44
N ARG A 81 -31.15 67.83 33.36
CA ARG A 81 -29.77 67.41 33.04
C ARG A 81 -29.73 66.11 32.25
N LEU A 82 -30.62 65.15 32.55
CA LEU A 82 -30.80 63.93 31.77
C LEU A 82 -31.26 64.27 30.34
N GLN A 83 -32.22 65.17 30.16
CA GLN A 83 -32.66 65.64 28.83
C GLN A 83 -31.57 66.41 28.06
N MET A 84 -30.73 67.20 28.73
CA MET A 84 -29.56 67.84 28.12
C MET A 84 -28.54 66.78 27.67
N GLY A 85 -28.27 65.79 28.52
CA GLY A 85 -27.38 64.68 28.22
C GLY A 85 -27.83 63.84 27.03
N ILE A 86 -29.12 63.49 26.97
CA ILE A 86 -29.73 62.74 25.87
C ILE A 86 -29.61 63.51 24.55
N ARG A 87 -29.99 64.80 24.53
CA ARG A 87 -29.85 65.65 23.34
C ARG A 87 -28.41 65.78 22.88
N GLN A 88 -27.44 65.84 23.79
CA GLN A 88 -26.02 65.89 23.41
C GLN A 88 -25.46 64.56 22.88
N ILE A 89 -26.09 63.41 23.19
CA ILE A 89 -25.79 62.16 22.45
C ILE A 89 -26.35 62.23 21.02
N GLU A 90 -27.57 62.75 20.86
CA GLU A 90 -28.26 62.86 19.57
C GLU A 90 -27.55 63.85 18.62
N SER A 91 -27.10 65.00 19.14
CA SER A 91 -26.24 65.97 18.45
C SER A 91 -24.80 65.49 18.18
N ARG A 92 -24.45 64.26 18.58
CA ARG A 92 -23.10 63.67 18.45
C ARG A 92 -22.00 64.44 19.21
N GLU A 93 -22.34 65.07 20.35
CA GLU A 93 -21.38 65.68 21.29
C GLU A 93 -21.25 64.88 22.62
N PRO A 94 -20.85 63.59 22.59
CA PRO A 94 -20.90 62.76 23.79
C PRO A 94 -19.97 63.23 24.94
N LYS A 95 -18.99 64.12 24.71
CA LYS A 95 -18.18 64.71 25.80
C LYS A 95 -19.03 65.63 26.69
N ALA A 96 -19.89 66.44 26.09
CA ALA A 96 -20.83 67.28 26.80
C ALA A 96 -21.91 66.41 27.49
N ALA A 97 -22.39 65.38 26.78
CA ALA A 97 -23.39 64.45 27.33
C ALA A 97 -22.94 63.81 28.65
N LEU A 98 -21.70 63.28 28.73
CA LEU A 98 -21.17 62.68 29.96
C LEU A 98 -21.25 63.64 31.16
N GLN A 99 -20.83 64.89 31.01
CA GLN A 99 -20.85 65.87 32.11
C GLN A 99 -22.27 66.18 32.62
N TYR A 100 -23.28 66.15 31.76
CA TYR A 100 -24.68 66.32 32.16
C TYR A 100 -25.24 65.06 32.82
N LEU A 101 -24.92 63.88 32.28
CA LEU A 101 -25.42 62.59 32.76
C LEU A 101 -24.76 62.13 34.07
N GLU A 102 -23.47 62.38 34.29
CA GLU A 102 -22.78 62.10 35.55
C GLU A 102 -23.39 62.92 36.71
N LYS A 103 -23.70 64.21 36.45
CA LYS A 103 -24.37 65.09 37.42
C LYS A 103 -25.82 64.68 37.67
N ALA A 104 -26.57 64.27 36.64
CA ALA A 104 -27.91 63.72 36.81
C ALA A 104 -27.87 62.42 37.64
N LEU A 105 -26.93 61.51 37.36
CA LEU A 105 -26.75 60.26 38.09
C LEU A 105 -26.48 60.49 39.59
N GLN A 106 -25.61 61.45 39.92
CA GLN A 106 -25.37 61.82 41.32
C GLN A 106 -26.67 62.25 42.01
N ILE A 107 -27.43 63.18 41.42
CA ILE A 107 -28.66 63.70 42.04
C ILE A 107 -29.72 62.58 42.17
N TYR A 108 -29.89 61.72 41.16
CA TYR A 108 -30.82 60.58 41.25
C TYR A 108 -30.43 59.58 42.35
N ARG A 109 -29.13 59.36 42.58
CA ARG A 109 -28.62 58.54 43.70
C ARG A 109 -28.89 59.18 45.05
N GLU A 110 -28.68 60.49 45.18
CA GLU A 110 -28.97 61.26 46.40
C GLU A 110 -30.46 61.21 46.78
N ILE A 111 -31.37 61.39 45.81
CA ILE A 111 -32.83 61.31 46.04
C ILE A 111 -33.40 59.88 45.99
N LYS A 112 -32.55 58.87 45.73
CA LYS A 112 -32.90 57.44 45.65
C LYS A 112 -33.92 57.06 44.56
N ASP A 113 -34.00 57.83 43.48
CA ASP A 113 -34.90 57.56 42.34
C ASP A 113 -34.32 56.47 41.44
N ARG A 114 -34.56 55.21 41.82
CA ARG A 114 -34.02 54.03 41.12
C ARG A 114 -34.41 53.95 39.63
N PRO A 115 -35.67 54.19 39.20
CA PRO A 115 -36.01 54.19 37.77
C PRO A 115 -35.22 55.21 36.94
N SER A 116 -34.97 56.40 37.50
CA SER A 116 -34.26 57.48 36.81
C SER A 116 -32.73 57.31 36.89
N GLU A 117 -32.22 56.74 37.99
CA GLU A 117 -30.84 56.26 38.13
C GLU A 117 -30.50 55.26 37.02
N GLY A 118 -31.31 54.22 36.84
CA GLY A 118 -31.14 53.22 35.79
C GLY A 118 -31.12 53.82 34.38
N LYS A 119 -32.14 54.63 34.03
CA LYS A 119 -32.19 55.32 32.72
C LYS A 119 -31.00 56.24 32.47
N THR A 120 -30.42 56.83 33.52
CA THR A 120 -29.21 57.66 33.39
C THR A 120 -27.96 56.81 33.18
N LEU A 121 -27.84 55.68 33.88
CA LEU A 121 -26.76 54.70 33.68
C LEU A 121 -26.77 54.09 32.27
N GLU A 122 -27.94 53.75 31.72
CA GLU A 122 -28.04 53.31 30.33
C GLU A 122 -27.52 54.38 29.35
N ASN A 123 -27.89 55.65 29.56
CA ASN A 123 -27.44 56.74 28.70
C ASN A 123 -25.94 57.05 28.86
N LEU A 124 -25.36 56.87 30.05
CA LEU A 124 -23.90 56.90 30.24
C LEU A 124 -23.22 55.75 29.49
N GLY A 125 -23.77 54.54 29.55
CA GLY A 125 -23.32 53.40 28.76
C GLY A 125 -23.38 53.67 27.25
N ARG A 126 -24.46 54.30 26.79
CA ARG A 126 -24.66 54.75 25.39
C ARG A 126 -23.63 55.79 24.96
N ALA A 127 -23.32 56.78 25.81
CA ALA A 127 -22.30 57.79 25.54
C ALA A 127 -20.88 57.20 25.51
N HIS A 128 -20.53 56.30 26.44
CA HIS A 128 -19.23 55.62 26.42
C HIS A 128 -19.08 54.63 25.26
N PHE A 129 -20.15 53.97 24.84
CA PHE A 129 -20.14 53.12 23.64
C PHE A 129 -19.82 53.94 22.37
N ALA A 130 -20.37 55.16 22.26
CA ALA A 130 -20.06 56.08 21.15
C ALA A 130 -18.57 56.52 21.13
N PHE A 131 -17.88 56.48 22.27
CA PHE A 131 -16.43 56.69 22.37
C PHE A 131 -15.57 55.44 22.17
N GLN A 132 -16.15 54.29 21.81
CA GLN A 132 -15.48 52.98 21.83
C GLN A 132 -14.86 52.65 23.21
N SER A 133 -15.33 53.30 24.29
CA SER A 133 -14.88 53.11 25.67
C SER A 133 -15.56 51.89 26.29
N TYR A 134 -15.40 50.73 25.66
CA TYR A 134 -16.24 49.56 25.88
C TYR A 134 -16.27 49.08 27.34
N ALA A 135 -15.16 49.16 28.08
CA ALA A 135 -15.11 48.79 29.50
C ALA A 135 -16.09 49.63 30.36
N LYS A 136 -16.05 50.96 30.25
CA LYS A 136 -17.00 51.84 30.96
C LYS A 136 -18.43 51.68 30.43
N ALA A 137 -18.59 51.42 29.13
CA ALA A 137 -19.91 51.20 28.54
C ALA A 137 -20.60 49.95 29.12
N ILE A 138 -19.85 48.86 29.30
CA ILE A 138 -20.27 47.64 30.00
C ILE A 138 -20.59 47.99 31.46
N GLU A 139 -19.65 48.58 32.20
CA GLU A 139 -19.80 48.90 33.64
C GLU A 139 -21.09 49.66 33.97
N TYR A 140 -21.39 50.75 33.25
CA TYR A 140 -22.61 51.52 33.49
C TYR A 140 -23.88 50.76 33.05
N SER A 141 -23.80 49.94 31.99
CA SER A 141 -24.94 49.15 31.54
C SER A 141 -25.21 47.95 32.45
N GLU A 142 -24.20 47.34 33.07
CA GLU A 142 -24.36 46.31 34.11
C GLU A 142 -24.97 46.89 35.40
N GLN A 143 -24.54 48.08 35.82
CA GLN A 143 -25.20 48.82 36.92
C GLN A 143 -26.67 49.11 36.59
N SER A 144 -26.97 49.53 35.35
CA SER A 144 -28.33 49.75 34.87
C SER A 144 -29.17 48.46 34.86
N LEU A 145 -28.59 47.34 34.43
CA LEU A 145 -29.26 46.03 34.36
C LEU A 145 -29.64 45.51 35.74
N ALA A 146 -28.75 45.66 36.72
CA ALA A 146 -29.03 45.31 38.11
C ALA A 146 -30.21 46.11 38.67
N ILE A 147 -30.27 47.41 38.39
CA ILE A 147 -31.40 48.28 38.78
C ILE A 147 -32.69 47.88 38.05
N ALA A 148 -32.66 47.69 36.74
CA ALA A 148 -33.83 47.28 35.95
C ALA A 148 -34.46 46.00 36.49
N ARG A 149 -33.64 44.99 36.80
CA ARG A 149 -34.06 43.73 37.44
C ARG A 149 -34.63 43.94 38.84
N THR A 150 -34.03 44.83 39.64
CA THR A 150 -34.50 45.14 41.01
C THR A 150 -35.88 45.82 40.99
N ILE A 151 -36.11 46.76 40.07
CA ILE A 151 -37.41 47.46 39.93
C ILE A 151 -38.42 46.70 39.05
N LYS A 152 -38.01 45.59 38.43
CA LYS A 152 -38.79 44.76 37.49
C LYS A 152 -39.26 45.50 36.22
N ASP A 153 -38.53 46.54 35.80
CA ASP A 153 -38.79 47.24 34.54
C ASP A 153 -38.24 46.42 33.37
N GLN A 154 -39.12 45.61 32.75
CA GLN A 154 -38.76 44.76 31.61
C GLN A 154 -38.38 45.55 30.36
N THR A 155 -38.86 46.79 30.21
CA THR A 155 -38.55 47.64 29.06
C THR A 155 -37.11 48.17 29.18
N LEU A 156 -36.74 48.62 30.38
CA LEU A 156 -35.36 49.01 30.69
C LEU A 156 -34.42 47.79 30.65
N GLU A 157 -34.82 46.63 31.16
CA GLU A 157 -34.03 45.40 31.08
C GLU A 157 -33.74 45.02 29.61
N LEU A 158 -34.75 45.01 28.73
CA LEU A 158 -34.57 44.71 27.31
C LEU A 158 -33.68 45.75 26.60
N SER A 159 -33.87 47.05 26.87
CA SER A 159 -33.04 48.11 26.26
C SER A 159 -31.57 48.01 26.66
N VAL A 160 -31.32 47.78 27.96
CA VAL A 160 -29.97 47.61 28.51
C VAL A 160 -29.31 46.30 28.04
N LEU A 161 -30.05 45.19 27.95
CA LEU A 161 -29.52 43.95 27.37
C LEU A 161 -29.19 44.13 25.88
N ASN A 162 -30.05 44.79 25.09
CA ASN A 162 -29.76 45.09 23.68
C ASN A 162 -28.49 45.95 23.56
N ARG A 163 -28.31 46.93 24.47
CA ARG A 163 -27.10 47.75 24.56
C ARG A 163 -25.86 46.92 24.86
N LEU A 164 -25.91 46.04 25.87
CA LEU A 164 -24.81 45.15 26.25
C LEU A 164 -24.42 44.19 25.13
N GLY A 165 -25.38 43.56 24.45
CA GLY A 165 -25.13 42.69 23.29
C GLY A 165 -24.36 43.43 22.19
N LEU A 166 -24.81 44.63 21.82
CA LEU A 166 -24.13 45.47 20.83
C LEU A 166 -22.74 45.96 21.29
N ILE A 167 -22.53 46.24 22.58
CA ILE A 167 -21.21 46.58 23.12
C ILE A 167 -20.27 45.38 23.02
N HIS A 168 -20.70 44.21 23.50
CA HIS A 168 -19.90 42.98 23.49
C HIS A 168 -19.52 42.55 22.06
N ALA A 169 -20.47 42.57 21.11
CA ALA A 169 -20.22 42.22 19.70
C ALA A 169 -19.18 43.13 19.02
N ASN A 170 -19.17 44.43 19.35
CA ASN A 170 -18.22 45.39 18.75
C ASN A 170 -16.88 45.47 19.51
N ASN A 171 -16.86 45.06 20.78
CA ASN A 171 -15.63 44.78 21.55
C ASN A 171 -15.04 43.38 21.23
N GLY A 172 -15.56 42.66 20.23
CA GLY A 172 -15.10 41.33 19.82
C GLY A 172 -15.41 40.18 20.80
N ASN A 173 -16.10 40.45 21.90
CA ASN A 173 -16.51 39.45 22.89
C ASN A 173 -17.85 38.82 22.47
N PHE A 174 -17.79 37.94 21.47
CA PHE A 174 -18.98 37.31 20.92
C PHE A 174 -19.68 36.36 21.89
N SER A 175 -18.95 35.68 22.80
CA SER A 175 -19.55 34.75 23.77
C SER A 175 -20.44 35.48 24.79
N SER A 176 -20.00 36.61 25.35
CA SER A 176 -20.88 37.45 26.16
C SER A 176 -22.05 38.00 25.35
N SER A 177 -21.81 38.49 24.12
CA SER A 177 -22.89 38.99 23.24
C SER A 177 -23.98 37.96 22.97
N ILE A 178 -23.60 36.71 22.68
CA ILE A 178 -24.51 35.57 22.48
C ILE A 178 -25.32 35.34 23.76
N SER A 179 -24.67 35.28 24.93
CA SER A 179 -25.35 35.08 26.22
C SER A 179 -26.33 36.21 26.56
N THR A 180 -26.05 37.46 26.16
CA THR A 180 -26.98 38.59 26.32
C THR A 180 -28.19 38.44 25.40
N LEU A 181 -27.98 38.09 24.12
CA LEU A 181 -29.05 37.88 23.14
C LEU A 181 -29.92 36.65 23.47
N GLU A 182 -29.34 35.58 24.03
CA GLU A 182 -30.08 34.42 24.51
C GLU A 182 -30.96 34.77 25.74
N GLN A 183 -30.54 35.69 26.60
CA GLN A 183 -31.40 36.26 27.67
C GLN A 183 -32.56 37.09 27.09
N ILE A 184 -32.31 37.94 26.10
CA ILE A 184 -33.36 38.72 25.41
C ILE A 184 -34.39 37.79 24.76
N LEU A 185 -33.91 36.75 24.05
CA LEU A 185 -34.75 35.73 23.43
C LEU A 185 -35.63 35.00 24.46
N ALA A 186 -35.10 34.70 25.64
CA ALA A 186 -35.85 34.10 26.75
C ALA A 186 -36.93 35.04 27.30
N ILE A 187 -36.65 36.35 27.42
CA ILE A 187 -37.62 37.36 27.84
C ILE A 187 -38.75 37.50 26.80
N HIS A 188 -38.42 37.58 25.51
CA HIS A 188 -39.40 37.64 24.41
C HIS A 188 -40.29 36.39 24.37
N ARG A 189 -39.74 35.20 24.60
CA ARG A 189 -40.51 33.95 24.75
C ARG A 189 -41.46 34.00 25.95
N LYS A 190 -40.96 34.41 27.12
CA LYS A 190 -41.75 34.50 28.36
C LYS A 190 -42.90 35.51 28.26
N SER A 191 -42.70 36.63 27.56
CA SER A 191 -43.73 37.64 27.30
C SER A 191 -44.62 37.33 26.09
N LYS A 192 -44.40 36.21 25.39
CA LYS A 192 -45.05 35.84 24.13
C LYS A 192 -44.87 36.85 22.99
N ASN A 193 -43.87 37.74 23.06
CA ASN A 193 -43.54 38.70 22.00
C ASN A 193 -42.85 37.97 20.83
N ARG A 194 -43.65 37.41 19.92
CA ARG A 194 -43.15 36.64 18.76
C ARG A 194 -42.40 37.49 17.73
N ALA A 195 -42.78 38.76 17.55
CA ALA A 195 -42.03 39.69 16.70
C ALA A 195 -40.63 39.98 17.26
N GLY A 196 -40.53 40.16 18.59
CA GLY A 196 -39.26 40.23 19.29
C GLY A 196 -38.44 38.94 19.18
N GLU A 197 -39.09 37.77 19.22
CA GLU A 197 -38.41 36.48 19.04
C GLU A 197 -37.77 36.34 17.65
N VAL A 198 -38.46 36.73 16.57
CA VAL A 198 -37.91 36.74 15.19
C VAL A 198 -36.67 37.64 15.08
N ARG A 199 -36.71 38.84 15.67
CA ARG A 199 -35.57 39.77 15.66
C ARG A 199 -34.38 39.24 16.48
N SER A 200 -34.61 38.79 17.71
CA SER A 200 -33.53 38.23 18.54
C SER A 200 -32.87 36.98 17.93
N LEU A 201 -33.62 36.18 17.15
CA LEU A 201 -33.04 35.10 16.34
C LEU A 201 -32.19 35.64 15.18
N SER A 202 -32.63 36.71 14.50
CA SER A 202 -31.84 37.37 13.45
C SER A 202 -30.54 37.97 14.00
N ASP A 203 -30.61 38.67 15.14
CA ASP A 203 -29.46 39.25 15.85
C ASP A 203 -28.45 38.18 16.27
N LEU A 204 -28.93 37.05 16.82
CA LEU A 204 -28.10 35.88 17.10
C LEU A 204 -27.45 35.34 15.82
N GLY A 205 -28.19 35.29 14.71
CA GLY A 205 -27.67 34.91 13.40
C GLY A 205 -26.45 35.76 12.98
N PHE A 206 -26.58 37.08 13.05
CA PHE A 206 -25.50 38.01 12.73
C PHE A 206 -24.31 37.95 13.71
N VAL A 207 -24.54 37.75 15.01
CA VAL A 207 -23.44 37.59 15.98
C VAL A 207 -22.73 36.24 15.82
N TYR A 208 -23.45 35.15 15.58
CA TYR A 208 -22.84 33.86 15.25
C TYR A 208 -22.07 33.91 13.91
N LEU A 209 -22.53 34.69 12.93
CA LEU A 209 -21.80 34.96 11.67
C LEU A 209 -20.49 35.71 11.92
N ARG A 210 -20.51 36.76 12.75
CA ARG A 210 -19.29 37.51 13.15
C ARG A 210 -18.33 36.71 14.03
N ALA A 211 -18.83 35.67 14.71
CA ALA A 211 -18.05 34.73 15.52
C ALA A 211 -17.53 33.51 14.74
N ASP A 212 -17.61 33.53 13.40
CA ASP A 212 -17.26 32.42 12.49
C ASP A 212 -17.98 31.07 12.77
N ASN A 213 -19.11 31.10 13.48
CA ASN A 213 -19.97 29.94 13.72
C ASN A 213 -21.12 29.90 12.70
N TYR A 214 -20.75 29.68 11.43
CA TYR A 214 -21.67 29.76 10.29
C TYR A 214 -22.87 28.80 10.40
N ALA A 215 -22.68 27.62 11.00
CA ALA A 215 -23.74 26.64 11.19
C ALA A 215 -24.85 27.17 12.11
N LYS A 216 -24.50 27.75 13.26
CA LYS A 216 -25.47 28.41 14.13
C LYS A 216 -26.04 29.70 13.51
N ALA A 217 -25.24 30.44 12.73
CA ALA A 217 -25.72 31.62 12.03
C ALA A 217 -26.91 31.29 11.11
N ILE A 218 -26.74 30.27 10.25
CA ILE A 218 -27.78 29.73 9.38
C ILE A 218 -28.97 29.21 10.22
N GLU A 219 -28.71 28.38 11.23
CA GLU A 219 -29.75 27.79 12.08
C GLU A 219 -30.67 28.86 12.70
N MET A 220 -30.11 29.98 13.19
CA MET A 220 -30.89 31.05 13.80
C MET A 220 -31.68 31.84 12.74
N GLN A 221 -31.11 32.15 11.58
CA GLN A 221 -31.84 32.82 10.49
C GLN A 221 -32.98 31.94 9.94
N GLU A 222 -32.76 30.64 9.73
CA GLU A 222 -33.84 29.71 9.36
C GLU A 222 -34.95 29.66 10.43
N ARG A 223 -34.60 29.69 11.72
CA ARG A 223 -35.57 29.74 12.83
C ARG A 223 -36.35 31.05 12.81
N ALA A 224 -35.72 32.19 12.51
CA ALA A 224 -36.39 33.48 12.34
C ALA A 224 -37.40 33.44 11.17
N VAL A 225 -36.99 32.96 10.00
CA VAL A 225 -37.85 32.82 8.82
C VAL A 225 -39.02 31.86 9.07
N ARG A 226 -38.76 30.67 9.65
CA ARG A 226 -39.81 29.70 9.99
C ARG A 226 -40.83 30.27 10.99
N LEU A 227 -40.37 31.02 11.99
CA LEU A 227 -41.27 31.66 12.96
C LEU A 227 -42.07 32.80 12.32
N ALA A 228 -41.45 33.66 11.52
CA ALA A 228 -42.15 34.72 10.78
C ALA A 228 -43.24 34.14 9.86
N GLN A 229 -42.96 33.02 9.18
CA GLN A 229 -43.94 32.30 8.35
C GLN A 229 -45.09 31.72 9.18
N GLN A 230 -44.85 31.22 10.40
CA GLN A 230 -45.90 30.76 11.31
C GLN A 230 -46.80 31.89 11.84
N LEU A 231 -46.32 33.14 11.84
CA LEU A 231 -47.09 34.32 12.23
C LEU A 231 -47.94 34.89 11.08
N ASN A 232 -47.68 34.46 9.84
CA ASN A 232 -48.32 34.96 8.62
C ASN A 232 -48.18 36.49 8.40
N ASP A 233 -47.15 37.10 9.00
CA ASP A 233 -46.82 38.52 8.90
C ASP A 233 -45.86 38.76 7.73
N ASN A 234 -46.35 39.42 6.68
CA ASN A 234 -45.57 39.70 5.47
C ASN A 234 -44.40 40.67 5.71
N SER A 235 -44.49 41.56 6.70
CA SER A 235 -43.44 42.51 7.04
C SER A 235 -42.29 41.80 7.76
N LEU A 236 -42.61 41.00 8.79
CA LEU A 236 -41.63 40.17 9.50
C LEU A 236 -41.04 39.08 8.60
N MET A 237 -41.81 38.52 7.65
CA MET A 237 -41.27 37.60 6.65
C MET A 237 -40.30 38.29 5.68
N PHE A 238 -40.56 39.54 5.28
CA PHE A 238 -39.63 40.30 4.44
C PHE A 238 -38.33 40.60 5.21
N GLU A 239 -38.44 41.09 6.45
CA GLU A 239 -37.32 41.36 7.36
C GLU A 239 -36.46 40.10 7.58
N ALA A 240 -37.07 38.99 7.98
CA ALA A 240 -36.35 37.74 8.24
C ALA A 240 -35.72 37.11 6.98
N ARG A 241 -36.39 37.19 5.81
CA ARG A 241 -35.83 36.70 4.53
C ARG A 241 -34.69 37.60 4.04
N GLY A 242 -34.76 38.91 4.25
CA GLY A 242 -33.65 39.82 3.97
C GLY A 242 -32.40 39.46 4.78
N ASN A 243 -32.55 39.30 6.10
CA ASN A 243 -31.46 38.90 7.00
C ASN A 243 -30.87 37.52 6.65
N TYR A 244 -31.72 36.58 6.23
CA TYR A 244 -31.32 35.26 5.75
C TYR A 244 -30.50 35.34 4.44
N GLU A 245 -30.98 36.04 3.40
CA GLU A 245 -30.24 36.18 2.14
C GLU A 245 -28.96 37.00 2.30
N GLU A 246 -28.94 38.03 3.15
CA GLU A 246 -27.71 38.74 3.51
C GLU A 246 -26.68 37.78 4.14
N THR A 247 -27.10 36.98 5.10
CA THR A 247 -26.25 35.95 5.74
C THR A 247 -25.69 34.97 4.71
N TYR A 248 -26.54 34.45 3.81
CA TYR A 248 -26.12 33.55 2.73
C TYR A 248 -25.26 34.25 1.67
N SER A 249 -25.42 35.55 1.43
CA SER A 249 -24.61 36.35 0.50
C SER A 249 -23.20 36.58 1.06
N VAL A 250 -23.09 36.99 2.33
CA VAL A 250 -21.81 37.14 3.04
C VAL A 250 -21.05 35.80 3.09
N LEU A 251 -21.74 34.69 3.37
CA LEU A 251 -21.13 33.35 3.35
C LEU A 251 -20.67 32.93 1.95
N ARG A 252 -21.48 33.15 0.90
CA ARG A 252 -21.09 32.90 -0.50
C ARG A 252 -19.83 33.70 -0.88
N GLY A 253 -19.78 34.99 -0.53
CA GLY A 253 -18.61 35.85 -0.73
C GLY A 253 -17.36 35.37 0.03
N LYS A 254 -17.50 35.01 1.30
CA LYS A 254 -16.40 34.51 2.14
C LYS A 254 -15.84 33.18 1.62
N ALA A 255 -16.71 32.26 1.20
CA ALA A 255 -16.31 30.96 0.66
C ALA A 255 -15.59 31.09 -0.70
N PHE A 256 -16.10 31.95 -1.60
CA PHE A 256 -15.42 32.27 -2.86
C PHE A 256 -14.05 32.92 -2.64
N GLY A 257 -13.95 33.86 -1.70
CA GLY A 257 -12.67 34.49 -1.33
C GLY A 257 -11.64 33.48 -0.81
N LEU A 258 -12.05 32.58 0.08
CA LEU A 258 -11.21 31.47 0.58
C LEU A 258 -10.81 30.49 -0.53
N PHE A 259 -11.71 30.16 -1.46
CA PHE A 259 -11.40 29.30 -2.59
C PHE A 259 -10.35 29.94 -3.53
N GLN A 260 -10.51 31.21 -3.89
CA GLN A 260 -9.55 31.95 -4.72
C GLN A 260 -8.20 32.14 -4.01
N GLN A 261 -8.21 32.39 -2.70
CA GLN A 261 -7.00 32.39 -1.88
C GLN A 261 -6.26 31.05 -1.96
N GLY A 262 -7.00 29.93 -1.90
CA GLY A 262 -6.44 28.59 -2.08
C GLY A 262 -5.81 28.39 -3.47
N VAL A 263 -6.48 28.81 -4.54
CA VAL A 263 -5.95 28.75 -5.91
C VAL A 263 -4.65 29.56 -6.06
N GLN A 264 -4.60 30.78 -5.51
CA GLN A 264 -3.38 31.61 -5.54
C GLN A 264 -2.23 30.98 -4.73
N GLN A 265 -2.53 30.40 -3.56
CA GLN A 265 -1.55 29.67 -2.75
C GLN A 265 -1.04 28.42 -3.48
N ASN A 266 -1.91 27.68 -4.17
CA ASN A 266 -1.53 26.52 -4.99
C ASN A 266 -0.59 26.91 -6.13
N GLN A 267 -0.90 28.01 -6.85
CA GLN A 267 -0.03 28.57 -7.90
C GLN A 267 1.33 29.05 -7.35
N ALA A 268 1.38 29.50 -6.09
CA ALA A 268 2.62 29.83 -5.38
C ALA A 268 3.34 28.62 -4.75
N ASN A 269 2.92 27.37 -5.04
CA ASN A 269 3.38 26.11 -4.44
C ASN A 269 3.20 26.01 -2.90
N GLN A 270 2.33 26.84 -2.31
CA GLN A 270 2.02 26.85 -0.87
C GLN A 270 0.92 25.83 -0.54
N PHE A 271 1.07 24.57 -0.97
CA PHE A 271 0.00 23.56 -0.97
C PHE A 271 -0.70 23.38 0.38
N THR A 272 0.04 23.43 1.50
CA THR A 272 -0.54 23.31 2.85
C THR A 272 -1.44 24.49 3.21
N ALA A 273 -1.08 25.72 2.81
CA ALA A 273 -1.92 26.89 3.01
C ALA A 273 -3.15 26.84 2.09
N ALA A 274 -2.97 26.41 0.84
CA ALA A 274 -4.06 26.21 -0.10
C ALA A 274 -5.10 25.22 0.43
N ILE A 275 -4.65 24.06 0.94
CA ILE A 275 -5.50 23.07 1.60
C ILE A 275 -6.27 23.68 2.78
N GLN A 276 -5.63 24.47 3.66
CA GLN A 276 -6.33 25.12 4.78
C GLN A 276 -7.39 26.14 4.33
N SER A 277 -7.13 26.87 3.24
CA SER A 277 -8.10 27.80 2.66
C SER A 277 -9.28 27.05 2.03
N TRP A 278 -9.01 25.97 1.31
CA TRP A 278 -10.05 25.12 0.70
C TRP A 278 -10.83 24.26 1.70
N GLU A 279 -10.23 23.74 2.78
CA GLU A 279 -10.99 23.03 3.84
C GLU A 279 -12.03 23.97 4.48
N LYS A 280 -11.67 25.26 4.67
CA LYS A 280 -12.61 26.29 5.15
C LYS A 280 -13.67 26.65 4.10
N ALA A 281 -13.29 26.79 2.83
CA ALA A 281 -14.24 27.04 1.75
C ALA A 281 -15.26 25.89 1.62
N LEU A 282 -14.79 24.63 1.63
CA LEU A 282 -15.60 23.42 1.59
C LEU A 282 -16.60 23.34 2.75
N GLN A 283 -16.17 23.69 3.97
CA GLN A 283 -17.06 23.75 5.13
C GLN A 283 -18.23 24.73 4.89
N ILE A 284 -17.98 25.89 4.28
CA ILE A 284 -19.02 26.88 3.99
C ILE A 284 -19.87 26.45 2.79
N HIS A 285 -19.29 25.92 1.70
CA HIS A 285 -20.04 25.41 0.55
C HIS A 285 -21.02 24.28 0.94
N ARG A 286 -20.61 23.39 1.85
CA ARG A 286 -21.47 22.34 2.45
C ARG A 286 -22.64 22.92 3.25
N LEU A 287 -22.38 23.93 4.08
CA LEU A 287 -23.43 24.60 4.87
C LEU A 287 -24.41 25.39 3.98
N LEU A 288 -23.93 25.96 2.88
CA LEU A 288 -24.73 26.63 1.86
C LEU A 288 -25.50 25.66 0.94
N GLN A 289 -25.20 24.37 0.99
CA GLN A 289 -25.74 23.32 0.10
C GLN A 289 -25.50 23.63 -1.40
N ASP A 290 -24.32 24.16 -1.74
CA ASP A 290 -23.90 24.41 -3.13
C ASP A 290 -23.05 23.23 -3.66
N PRO A 291 -23.65 22.26 -4.39
CA PRO A 291 -22.94 21.07 -4.84
C PRO A 291 -21.87 21.38 -5.90
N ASN A 292 -22.04 22.45 -6.69
CA ASN A 292 -21.08 22.82 -7.73
C ASN A 292 -19.81 23.40 -7.11
N ARG A 293 -19.95 24.21 -6.05
CA ARG A 293 -18.81 24.75 -5.31
C ARG A 293 -18.18 23.74 -4.37
N GLU A 294 -18.94 22.79 -3.84
CA GLU A 294 -18.37 21.60 -3.20
C GLU A 294 -17.53 20.77 -4.19
N GLU A 295 -18.04 20.52 -5.40
CA GLU A 295 -17.34 19.78 -6.47
C GLU A 295 -16.00 20.46 -6.87
N ASP A 296 -16.04 21.77 -7.15
CA ASP A 296 -14.83 22.60 -7.41
C ASP A 296 -13.79 22.45 -6.29
N THR A 297 -14.23 22.52 -5.03
CA THR A 297 -13.33 22.56 -3.87
C THR A 297 -12.76 21.19 -3.52
N LEU A 298 -13.56 20.13 -3.62
CA LEU A 298 -13.11 18.75 -3.42
C LEU A 298 -12.09 18.32 -4.48
N LYS A 299 -12.25 18.79 -5.73
CA LYS A 299 -11.30 18.51 -6.81
C LYS A 299 -9.91 19.07 -6.49
N GLU A 300 -9.81 20.36 -6.19
CA GLU A 300 -8.53 21.00 -5.84
C GLU A 300 -7.92 20.40 -4.56
N LEU A 301 -8.74 20.10 -3.54
CA LEU A 301 -8.28 19.39 -2.33
C LEU A 301 -7.74 17.99 -2.62
N GLY A 302 -8.42 17.21 -3.48
CA GLY A 302 -8.02 15.84 -3.81
C GLY A 302 -6.65 15.79 -4.52
N ASP A 303 -6.45 16.68 -5.48
CA ASP A 303 -5.17 16.82 -6.19
C ASP A 303 -4.07 17.39 -5.30
N ALA A 304 -4.38 18.37 -4.43
CA ALA A 304 -3.42 18.91 -3.47
C ALA A 304 -3.00 17.89 -2.40
N TYR A 305 -3.94 17.09 -1.88
CA TYR A 305 -3.61 16.00 -0.96
C TYR A 305 -2.75 14.93 -1.61
N TYR A 306 -3.00 14.60 -2.89
CA TYR A 306 -2.13 13.70 -3.65
C TYR A 306 -0.72 14.28 -3.81
N ARG A 307 -0.59 15.57 -4.15
CA ARG A 307 0.69 16.28 -4.32
C ARG A 307 1.55 16.32 -3.06
N ILE A 308 0.96 16.57 -1.88
CA ILE A 308 1.72 16.52 -0.61
C ILE A 308 1.96 15.08 -0.10
N GLY A 309 1.52 14.06 -0.85
CA GLY A 309 1.66 12.65 -0.49
C GLY A 309 0.66 12.13 0.53
N ASN A 310 -0.36 12.90 0.93
CA ASN A 310 -1.40 12.44 1.86
C ASN A 310 -2.46 11.61 1.13
N TYR A 311 -2.06 10.44 0.64
CA TYR A 311 -2.88 9.54 -0.18
C TYR A 311 -4.15 9.07 0.53
N ALA A 312 -4.16 9.05 1.88
CA ALA A 312 -5.34 8.72 2.67
C ALA A 312 -6.44 9.79 2.54
N LYS A 313 -6.13 11.08 2.80
CA LYS A 313 -7.09 12.17 2.58
C LYS A 313 -7.40 12.38 1.09
N ALA A 314 -6.42 12.18 0.21
CA ALA A 314 -6.63 12.28 -1.24
C ALA A 314 -7.71 11.29 -1.70
N LYS A 315 -7.59 10.01 -1.30
CA LYS A 315 -8.58 8.97 -1.57
C LYS A 315 -9.96 9.37 -1.04
N GLU A 316 -10.05 9.74 0.23
CA GLU A 316 -11.31 10.11 0.88
C GLU A 316 -12.01 11.27 0.14
N THR A 317 -11.24 12.29 -0.23
CA THR A 317 -11.74 13.48 -0.97
C THR A 317 -12.20 13.10 -2.38
N GLN A 318 -11.43 12.26 -3.08
CA GLN A 318 -11.75 11.77 -4.42
C GLN A 318 -12.97 10.83 -4.43
N GLU A 319 -13.16 10.01 -3.40
CA GLU A 319 -14.35 9.14 -3.24
C GLU A 319 -15.60 9.96 -2.88
N GLN A 320 -15.48 11.01 -2.06
CA GLN A 320 -16.57 11.98 -1.81
C GLN A 320 -16.97 12.70 -3.11
N LEU A 321 -16.00 13.21 -3.87
CA LEU A 321 -16.23 13.87 -5.15
C LEU A 321 -16.90 12.93 -6.16
N LEU A 322 -16.46 11.68 -6.26
CA LEU A 322 -17.01 10.67 -7.17
C LEU A 322 -18.47 10.32 -6.83
N ALA A 323 -18.82 10.34 -5.55
CA ALA A 323 -20.20 10.16 -5.09
C ALA A 323 -21.12 11.35 -5.41
N ILE A 324 -20.60 12.57 -5.51
CA ILE A 324 -21.35 13.77 -5.94
C ILE A 324 -21.53 13.75 -7.46
N VAL A 325 -20.43 13.58 -8.21
CA VAL A 325 -20.40 13.47 -9.68
C VAL A 325 -21.44 12.46 -10.17
N ARG A 326 -21.47 11.25 -9.60
CA ARG A 326 -22.45 10.20 -9.98
C ARG A 326 -23.90 10.51 -9.63
N LYS A 327 -24.17 11.33 -8.60
CA LYS A 327 -25.54 11.77 -8.27
C LYS A 327 -26.08 12.80 -9.26
N ARG A 328 -25.22 13.49 -10.02
CA ARG A 328 -25.59 14.54 -10.97
C ARG A 328 -25.99 14.00 -12.37
N GLY A 329 -25.71 12.73 -12.66
CA GLY A 329 -26.06 12.09 -13.94
C GLY A 329 -25.19 12.56 -15.12
N ASP A 330 -25.70 12.39 -16.33
CA ASP A 330 -24.94 12.40 -17.59
C ASP A 330 -24.08 13.66 -17.81
N ALA A 331 -24.54 14.83 -17.31
CA ALA A 331 -23.80 16.09 -17.34
C ALA A 331 -22.51 16.13 -16.47
N ALA A 332 -22.11 15.01 -15.86
CA ALA A 332 -20.90 14.88 -15.05
C ALA A 332 -19.90 13.83 -15.59
N GLN A 333 -20.24 13.10 -16.66
CA GLN A 333 -19.43 12.00 -17.20
C GLN A 333 -18.01 12.45 -17.62
N THR A 334 -17.86 13.71 -18.06
CA THR A 334 -16.57 14.35 -18.42
C THR A 334 -15.61 14.55 -17.25
N LEU A 335 -16.11 14.51 -16.00
CA LEU A 335 -15.29 14.63 -14.78
C LEU A 335 -15.07 13.27 -14.11
N GLU A 336 -15.94 12.27 -14.36
CA GLU A 336 -15.82 10.95 -13.76
C GLU A 336 -14.53 10.23 -14.21
N ASP A 337 -14.22 10.21 -15.51
CA ASP A 337 -13.07 9.50 -16.07
C ASP A 337 -11.69 10.07 -15.63
N PRO A 338 -11.46 11.40 -15.60
CA PRO A 338 -10.30 11.99 -14.95
C PRO A 338 -10.20 11.62 -13.45
N LEU A 339 -11.31 11.68 -12.72
CA LEU A 339 -11.33 11.40 -11.28
C LEU A 339 -11.03 9.94 -10.94
N ARG A 340 -11.55 9.00 -11.72
CA ARG A 340 -11.18 7.58 -11.64
C ARG A 340 -9.69 7.35 -11.80
N SER A 341 -9.03 8.20 -12.60
CA SER A 341 -7.59 8.13 -12.81
C SER A 341 -6.82 8.64 -11.58
N SER A 342 -7.19 9.79 -11.02
CA SER A 342 -6.62 10.28 -9.75
C SER A 342 -6.83 9.30 -8.60
N LEU A 343 -8.01 8.68 -8.51
CA LEU A 343 -8.30 7.63 -7.53
C LEU A 343 -7.46 6.38 -7.78
N GLY A 344 -7.33 5.92 -9.03
CA GLY A 344 -6.48 4.78 -9.38
C GLY A 344 -5.01 4.99 -9.02
N TYR A 345 -4.44 6.15 -9.33
CA TYR A 345 -3.08 6.51 -8.94
C TYR A 345 -2.92 6.64 -7.42
N THR A 346 -3.91 7.18 -6.71
CA THR A 346 -3.90 7.25 -5.24
C THR A 346 -3.92 5.85 -4.61
N GLN A 347 -4.75 4.94 -5.13
CA GLN A 347 -4.84 3.55 -4.70
C GLN A 347 -3.54 2.79 -4.98
N GLN A 348 -2.88 3.04 -6.11
CA GLN A 348 -1.55 2.53 -6.45
C GLN A 348 -0.48 2.97 -5.42
N GLN A 349 -0.47 4.24 -4.98
CA GLN A 349 0.48 4.73 -3.96
C GLN A 349 0.23 4.14 -2.56
N LEU A 350 -1.00 3.72 -2.26
CA LEU A 350 -1.35 2.99 -1.04
C LEU A 350 -0.97 1.49 -1.11
N GLY A 351 -0.77 0.94 -2.31
CA GLY A 351 -0.52 -0.49 -2.57
C GLY A 351 -1.77 -1.29 -2.99
N ASN A 352 -2.92 -0.64 -3.14
CA ASN A 352 -4.23 -1.26 -3.41
C ASN A 352 -4.42 -1.56 -4.92
N TYR A 353 -3.47 -2.26 -5.54
CA TYR A 353 -3.36 -2.39 -7.00
C TYR A 353 -4.62 -2.95 -7.70
N THR A 354 -5.34 -3.87 -7.06
CA THR A 354 -6.62 -4.41 -7.57
C THR A 354 -7.69 -3.32 -7.69
N GLN A 355 -7.78 -2.41 -6.72
CA GLN A 355 -8.70 -1.27 -6.78
C GLN A 355 -8.23 -0.24 -7.82
N ALA A 356 -6.92 -0.06 -7.99
CA ALA A 356 -6.35 0.83 -8.99
C ALA A 356 -6.65 0.36 -10.43
N ILE A 357 -6.46 -0.94 -10.72
CA ILE A 357 -6.75 -1.55 -12.03
C ILE A 357 -8.24 -1.39 -12.36
N ALA A 358 -9.14 -1.75 -11.44
CA ALA A 358 -10.59 -1.67 -11.66
C ALA A 358 -11.08 -0.25 -12.04
N GLN A 359 -10.46 0.81 -11.49
CA GLN A 359 -10.82 2.19 -11.88
C GLN A 359 -10.37 2.53 -13.31
N MET A 360 -9.17 2.09 -13.71
CA MET A 360 -8.64 2.34 -15.06
C MET A 360 -9.32 1.46 -16.12
N GLU A 361 -9.67 0.21 -15.80
CA GLU A 361 -10.47 -0.66 -16.66
C GLU A 361 -11.88 -0.11 -16.87
N GLN A 362 -12.53 0.40 -15.82
CA GLN A 362 -13.84 1.01 -15.96
C GLN A 362 -13.78 2.32 -16.78
N ARG A 363 -12.75 3.17 -16.61
CA ARG A 363 -12.50 4.31 -17.49
C ARG A 363 -12.32 3.88 -18.95
N LEU A 364 -11.52 2.84 -19.21
CA LEU A 364 -11.29 2.32 -20.55
C LEU A 364 -12.58 1.77 -21.18
N ALA A 365 -13.48 1.16 -20.39
CA ALA A 365 -14.80 0.72 -20.84
C ALA A 365 -15.72 1.89 -21.19
N THR A 366 -15.82 2.92 -20.34
CA THR A 366 -16.59 4.16 -20.62
C THR A 366 -16.08 4.83 -21.90
N ALA A 367 -14.76 5.04 -21.99
CA ALA A 367 -14.14 5.68 -23.14
C ALA A 367 -14.36 4.89 -24.45
N ARG A 368 -14.38 3.55 -24.40
CA ARG A 368 -14.73 2.68 -25.53
C ARG A 368 -16.19 2.85 -25.96
N ALA A 369 -17.14 2.77 -25.02
CA ALA A 369 -18.56 2.97 -25.32
C ALA A 369 -18.83 4.35 -25.94
N ASN A 370 -18.15 5.39 -25.45
CA ASN A 370 -18.29 6.76 -25.91
C ASN A 370 -17.42 7.09 -27.15
N ASN A 371 -16.69 6.12 -27.73
CA ASN A 371 -15.72 6.28 -28.82
C ASN A 371 -14.64 7.37 -28.57
N ASN A 372 -14.36 7.70 -27.31
CA ASN A 372 -13.40 8.73 -26.92
C ASN A 372 -11.97 8.16 -26.89
N PHE A 373 -11.30 8.21 -28.04
CA PHE A 373 -9.96 7.67 -28.22
C PHE A 373 -8.91 8.26 -27.27
N MET A 374 -9.05 9.52 -26.85
CA MET A 374 -8.06 10.18 -25.99
C MET A 374 -8.19 9.77 -24.52
N ASP A 375 -9.42 9.53 -24.04
CA ASP A 375 -9.63 8.89 -22.74
C ASP A 375 -9.26 7.40 -22.75
N MET A 376 -9.47 6.67 -23.87
CA MET A 376 -8.93 5.31 -24.04
C MET A 376 -7.40 5.29 -23.92
N ALA A 377 -6.71 6.17 -24.64
CA ALA A 377 -5.24 6.28 -24.60
C ALA A 377 -4.72 6.63 -23.19
N ALA A 378 -5.41 7.51 -22.48
CA ALA A 378 -5.05 7.89 -21.11
C ALA A 378 -5.35 6.79 -20.06
N ALA A 379 -6.43 6.02 -20.24
CA ALA A 379 -6.74 4.87 -19.40
C ALA A 379 -5.73 3.72 -19.60
N LEU A 380 -5.31 3.47 -20.84
CA LEU A 380 -4.24 2.52 -21.18
C LEU A 380 -2.91 2.91 -20.52
N VAL A 381 -2.54 4.20 -20.52
CA VAL A 381 -1.37 4.69 -19.77
C VAL A 381 -1.52 4.46 -18.27
N GLY A 382 -2.72 4.68 -17.71
CA GLY A 382 -3.03 4.37 -16.31
C GLY A 382 -2.83 2.89 -15.96
N LEU A 383 -3.33 1.97 -16.79
CA LEU A 383 -3.09 0.54 -16.65
C LEU A 383 -1.60 0.21 -16.72
N GLY A 384 -0.88 0.77 -17.70
CA GLY A 384 0.56 0.56 -17.85
C GLY A 384 1.36 0.99 -16.62
N HIS A 385 1.04 2.14 -16.01
CA HIS A 385 1.68 2.59 -14.77
C HIS A 385 1.45 1.61 -13.59
N ILE A 386 0.26 1.01 -13.51
CA ILE A 386 -0.07 0.07 -12.43
C ILE A 386 0.60 -1.30 -12.66
N TYR A 387 0.54 -1.85 -13.88
CA TYR A 387 1.26 -3.09 -14.22
C TYR A 387 2.78 -2.95 -14.04
N SER A 388 3.34 -1.80 -14.41
CA SER A 388 4.74 -1.45 -14.14
C SER A 388 5.08 -1.34 -12.65
N SER A 389 4.09 -1.06 -11.79
CA SER A 389 4.29 -1.01 -10.32
C SER A 389 4.19 -2.39 -9.66
N LEU A 390 3.45 -3.31 -10.29
CA LEU A 390 3.42 -4.73 -9.93
C LEU A 390 4.68 -5.48 -10.38
N GLY A 391 5.34 -5.00 -11.44
CA GLY A 391 6.52 -5.61 -12.06
C GLY A 391 6.26 -6.29 -13.41
N SER A 392 5.01 -6.27 -13.91
CA SER A 392 4.64 -6.77 -15.24
C SER A 392 4.92 -5.71 -16.29
N TYR A 393 6.20 -5.55 -16.62
CA TYR A 393 6.66 -4.61 -17.65
C TYR A 393 6.20 -5.03 -19.06
N THR A 394 5.91 -6.31 -19.28
CA THR A 394 5.26 -6.88 -20.48
C THR A 394 3.89 -6.25 -20.72
N LYS A 395 2.95 -6.41 -19.78
CA LYS A 395 1.62 -5.80 -19.86
C LYS A 395 1.68 -4.27 -19.82
N ALA A 396 2.69 -3.69 -19.17
CA ALA A 396 2.91 -2.25 -19.23
C ALA A 396 3.25 -1.78 -20.66
N ILE A 397 4.23 -2.41 -21.32
CA ILE A 397 4.61 -2.14 -22.72
C ILE A 397 3.41 -2.27 -23.64
N GLU A 398 2.68 -3.39 -23.59
CA GLU A 398 1.47 -3.59 -24.42
C GLU A 398 0.47 -2.43 -24.32
N ASN A 399 0.20 -1.94 -23.10
CA ASN A 399 -0.77 -0.88 -22.89
C ASN A 399 -0.22 0.49 -23.33
N TYR A 400 1.07 0.75 -23.14
CA TYR A 400 1.73 1.93 -23.68
C TYR A 400 1.78 1.90 -25.22
N GLU A 401 2.06 0.77 -25.87
CA GLU A 401 2.03 0.63 -27.34
C GLU A 401 0.63 0.87 -27.90
N LYS A 402 -0.41 0.28 -27.29
CA LYS A 402 -1.82 0.51 -27.64
C LYS A 402 -2.22 1.99 -27.49
N SER A 403 -1.69 2.68 -26.47
CA SER A 403 -1.89 4.12 -26.28
C SER A 403 -1.13 4.97 -27.33
N LEU A 404 0.13 4.62 -27.59
CA LEU A 404 0.99 5.29 -28.56
C LEU A 404 0.39 5.23 -29.97
N ALA A 405 -0.15 4.08 -30.38
CA ALA A 405 -0.79 3.89 -31.68
C ALA A 405 -2.10 4.70 -31.87
N ILE A 406 -2.70 5.18 -30.78
CA ILE A 406 -3.81 6.16 -30.82
C ILE A 406 -3.23 7.57 -30.96
N ILE A 407 -2.32 7.95 -30.06
CA ILE A 407 -1.73 9.30 -29.98
C ILE A 407 -0.95 9.67 -31.26
N GLN A 408 -0.30 8.70 -31.92
CA GLN A 408 0.37 8.91 -33.21
C GLN A 408 -0.58 9.34 -34.34
N LYS A 409 -1.87 9.00 -34.27
CA LYS A 409 -2.88 9.41 -35.25
C LYS A 409 -3.44 10.81 -34.98
N ASP A 410 -3.46 11.21 -33.70
CA ASP A 410 -3.85 12.54 -33.23
C ASP A 410 -2.74 13.59 -33.47
N GLY A 411 -1.48 13.19 -33.38
CA GLY A 411 -0.32 14.03 -33.71
C GLY A 411 0.22 14.87 -32.54
N ASP A 412 -0.35 14.77 -31.34
CA ASP A 412 0.19 15.40 -30.13
C ASP A 412 1.56 14.80 -29.76
N ARG A 413 2.61 15.49 -30.23
CA ARG A 413 4.02 15.12 -29.99
C ARG A 413 4.41 15.14 -28.51
N LEU A 414 3.71 15.88 -27.64
CA LEU A 414 4.00 15.91 -26.20
C LEU A 414 3.42 14.69 -25.48
N ARG A 415 2.20 14.25 -25.85
CA ARG A 415 1.67 12.94 -25.43
C ARG A 415 2.49 11.80 -26.01
N GLN A 416 2.92 11.90 -27.27
CA GLN A 416 3.77 10.89 -27.90
C GLN A 416 5.08 10.73 -27.12
N ALA A 417 5.76 11.84 -26.80
CA ALA A 417 6.96 11.84 -25.96
C ALA A 417 6.72 11.23 -24.58
N ALA A 418 5.58 11.53 -23.93
CA ALA A 418 5.22 10.94 -22.65
C ALA A 418 5.15 9.41 -22.73
N VAL A 419 4.41 8.86 -23.70
CA VAL A 419 4.22 7.41 -23.83
C VAL A 419 5.48 6.69 -24.30
N LEU A 420 6.28 7.31 -25.18
CA LEU A 420 7.63 6.82 -25.52
C LEU A 420 8.52 6.73 -24.27
N SER A 421 8.42 7.68 -23.33
CA SER A 421 9.16 7.62 -22.07
C SER A 421 8.71 6.47 -21.16
N TYR A 422 7.41 6.14 -21.16
CA TYR A 422 6.88 5.03 -20.37
C TYR A 422 7.29 3.66 -20.94
N LEU A 423 7.33 3.53 -22.27
CA LEU A 423 7.95 2.39 -22.97
C LEU A 423 9.43 2.26 -22.59
N GLY A 424 10.19 3.37 -22.68
CA GLY A 424 11.60 3.38 -22.30
C GLY A 424 11.82 2.94 -20.85
N ASN A 425 11.00 3.42 -19.91
CA ASN A 425 11.05 3.03 -18.50
C ASN A 425 10.75 1.54 -18.28
N ALA A 426 9.82 0.95 -19.03
CA ALA A 426 9.52 -0.47 -18.94
C ALA A 426 10.66 -1.34 -19.51
N TYR A 427 11.28 -0.95 -20.64
CA TYR A 427 12.46 -1.64 -21.17
C TYR A 427 13.69 -1.49 -20.25
N TYR A 428 13.88 -0.31 -19.65
CA TYR A 428 14.92 -0.07 -18.64
C TYR A 428 14.74 -1.00 -17.42
N ALA A 429 13.50 -1.19 -16.96
CA ALA A 429 13.20 -2.09 -15.84
C ALA A 429 13.32 -3.59 -16.19
N LEU A 430 13.20 -3.95 -17.47
CA LEU A 430 13.56 -5.28 -18.01
C LEU A 430 15.08 -5.48 -18.22
N GLY A 431 15.90 -4.43 -18.03
CA GLY A 431 17.34 -4.47 -18.31
C GLY A 431 17.73 -4.24 -19.77
N ASP A 432 16.77 -4.01 -20.67
CA ASP A 432 17.03 -3.65 -22.08
C ASP A 432 17.30 -2.14 -22.20
N TYR A 433 18.45 -1.73 -21.65
CA TYR A 433 18.89 -0.34 -21.66
C TYR A 433 19.08 0.21 -23.08
N GLY A 434 19.35 -0.66 -24.06
CA GLY A 434 19.46 -0.30 -25.48
C GLY A 434 18.13 0.17 -26.06
N LYS A 435 17.05 -0.61 -25.90
CA LYS A 435 15.71 -0.17 -26.30
C LYS A 435 15.25 1.03 -25.48
N ALA A 436 15.54 1.07 -24.18
CA ALA A 436 15.21 2.22 -23.34
C ALA A 436 15.79 3.54 -23.90
N ILE A 437 17.09 3.57 -24.19
CA ILE A 437 17.79 4.72 -24.79
C ILE A 437 17.20 5.09 -26.16
N SER A 438 16.80 4.10 -26.98
CA SER A 438 16.12 4.35 -28.25
C SER A 438 14.80 5.10 -28.05
N TYR A 439 13.94 4.60 -27.16
CA TYR A 439 12.64 5.22 -26.87
C TYR A 439 12.78 6.61 -26.24
N TYR A 440 13.70 6.83 -25.30
CA TYR A 440 13.96 8.16 -24.73
C TYR A 440 14.49 9.14 -25.79
N LYS A 441 15.34 8.70 -26.74
CA LYS A 441 15.81 9.54 -27.85
C LYS A 441 14.69 9.89 -28.83
N GLN A 442 13.77 8.96 -29.13
CA GLN A 442 12.58 9.24 -29.94
C GLN A 442 11.62 10.23 -29.23
N GLY A 443 11.57 10.23 -27.90
CA GLY A 443 10.76 11.15 -27.10
C GLY A 443 11.34 12.55 -26.90
N LEU A 444 12.57 12.84 -27.35
CA LEU A 444 13.19 14.16 -27.16
C LEU A 444 12.48 15.26 -27.99
N PRO A 445 11.97 16.34 -27.37
CA PRO A 445 11.33 17.43 -28.11
C PRO A 445 12.29 18.15 -29.05
N THR A 446 11.96 18.21 -30.34
CA THR A 446 12.77 18.86 -31.38
C THR A 446 12.72 20.39 -31.36
N GLN A 447 11.70 21.00 -30.74
CA GLN A 447 11.61 22.46 -30.59
C GLN A 447 12.16 22.94 -29.24
N ARG A 448 13.25 23.71 -29.28
CA ARG A 448 13.72 24.54 -28.16
C ARG A 448 13.01 25.90 -28.15
N GLY A 449 11.69 25.90 -27.90
CA GLY A 449 10.82 27.08 -27.97
C GLY A 449 10.47 27.66 -26.58
N PRO A 450 10.82 28.93 -26.25
CA PRO A 450 10.75 29.48 -24.89
C PRO A 450 9.33 29.83 -24.37
N LYS A 451 8.27 29.23 -24.91
CA LYS A 451 6.86 29.58 -24.59
C LYS A 451 6.00 28.43 -24.04
N LEU A 452 6.55 27.22 -23.85
CA LEU A 452 5.81 26.06 -23.33
C LEU A 452 6.53 25.42 -22.13
N PRO A 453 6.07 25.63 -20.88
CA PRO A 453 6.67 24.98 -19.71
C PRO A 453 6.63 23.44 -19.79
N GLN A 454 5.51 22.87 -20.27
CA GLN A 454 5.34 21.42 -20.38
C GLN A 454 6.35 20.76 -21.33
N ALA A 455 6.75 21.44 -22.41
CA ALA A 455 7.78 20.94 -23.33
C ALA A 455 9.16 20.90 -22.67
N HIS A 456 9.48 21.87 -21.80
CA HIS A 456 10.72 21.88 -21.03
C HIS A 456 10.71 20.82 -19.92
N ILE A 457 9.58 20.59 -19.24
CA ILE A 457 9.41 19.49 -18.27
C ILE A 457 9.60 18.13 -18.96
N MET A 458 9.04 17.94 -20.15
CA MET A 458 9.22 16.73 -20.96
C MET A 458 10.68 16.53 -21.36
N HIS A 459 11.33 17.56 -21.92
CA HIS A 459 12.74 17.53 -22.30
C HIS A 459 13.66 17.22 -21.11
N ALA A 460 13.46 17.89 -19.96
CA ALA A 460 14.19 17.61 -18.72
C ALA A 460 13.99 16.16 -18.25
N SER A 461 12.77 15.62 -18.39
CA SER A 461 12.48 14.22 -18.04
C SER A 461 13.21 13.23 -18.97
N MET A 462 13.21 13.45 -20.29
CA MET A 462 13.92 12.58 -21.24
C MET A 462 15.43 12.56 -20.99
N LEU A 463 16.04 13.73 -20.75
CA LEU A 463 17.45 13.81 -20.37
C LEU A 463 17.70 13.05 -19.06
N GLY A 464 16.81 13.15 -18.07
CA GLY A 464 16.88 12.40 -16.83
C GLY A 464 16.85 10.88 -17.02
N PHE A 465 15.97 10.38 -17.88
CA PHE A 465 15.86 8.95 -18.17
C PHE A 465 17.03 8.41 -19.00
N LEU A 466 17.59 9.23 -19.91
CA LEU A 466 18.86 8.92 -20.58
C LEU A 466 20.01 8.84 -19.57
N GLY A 467 20.09 9.77 -18.61
CA GLY A 467 21.07 9.72 -17.53
C GLY A 467 20.98 8.44 -16.70
N ASP A 468 19.78 8.07 -16.24
CA ASP A 468 19.52 6.82 -15.51
C ASP A 468 19.92 5.58 -16.33
N ALA A 469 19.67 5.56 -17.64
CA ALA A 469 20.02 4.43 -18.52
C ALA A 469 21.53 4.31 -18.76
N TYR A 470 22.23 5.42 -19.05
CA TYR A 470 23.68 5.43 -19.21
C TYR A 470 24.40 5.07 -17.90
N LEU A 471 23.84 5.44 -16.75
CA LEU A 471 24.33 5.01 -15.44
C LEU A 471 24.31 3.47 -15.28
N LYS A 472 23.27 2.79 -15.78
CA LYS A 472 23.18 1.31 -15.74
C LYS A 472 24.13 0.61 -16.71
N LEU A 473 24.57 1.29 -17.76
CA LEU A 473 25.64 0.83 -18.66
C LEU A 473 27.06 1.10 -18.08
N GLY A 474 27.18 1.78 -16.94
CA GLY A 474 28.46 2.19 -16.37
C GLY A 474 29.07 3.45 -17.01
N GLU A 475 28.35 4.12 -17.91
CA GLU A 475 28.78 5.38 -18.55
C GLU A 475 28.54 6.59 -17.61
N TYR A 476 29.23 6.60 -16.46
CA TYR A 476 29.02 7.62 -15.43
C TYR A 476 29.17 9.06 -15.92
N THR A 477 30.16 9.34 -16.79
CA THR A 477 30.38 10.68 -17.36
C THR A 477 29.23 11.12 -18.27
N THR A 478 28.75 10.21 -19.13
CA THR A 478 27.58 10.42 -19.99
C THR A 478 26.34 10.70 -19.14
N ALA A 479 26.13 9.90 -18.08
CA ALA A 479 25.01 10.05 -17.15
C ALA A 479 25.01 11.41 -16.44
N ILE A 480 26.16 11.82 -15.86
CA ILE A 480 26.30 13.13 -15.19
C ILE A 480 25.95 14.27 -16.14
N ASN A 481 26.47 14.25 -17.38
CA ASN A 481 26.20 15.30 -18.36
C ASN A 481 24.70 15.46 -18.66
N TYR A 482 23.98 14.35 -18.84
CA TYR A 482 22.53 14.36 -19.03
C TYR A 482 21.77 14.91 -17.81
N HIS A 483 22.17 14.54 -16.59
CA HIS A 483 21.57 15.07 -15.37
C HIS A 483 21.91 16.55 -15.11
N GLU A 484 23.11 17.03 -15.47
CA GLU A 484 23.48 18.45 -15.37
C GLU A 484 22.69 19.31 -16.38
N GLN A 485 22.49 18.83 -17.61
CA GLN A 485 21.57 19.46 -18.57
C GLN A 485 20.12 19.51 -18.04
N ARG A 486 19.62 18.41 -17.46
CA ARG A 486 18.30 18.36 -16.81
C ARG A 486 18.20 19.39 -15.68
N LEU A 487 19.21 19.47 -14.81
CA LEU A 487 19.25 20.39 -13.66
C LEU A 487 19.17 21.85 -14.11
N ALA A 488 19.91 22.22 -15.17
CA ALA A 488 19.88 23.56 -15.76
C ALA A 488 18.48 23.92 -16.28
N ILE A 489 17.79 23.00 -16.98
CA ILE A 489 16.42 23.22 -17.47
C ILE A 489 15.44 23.34 -16.29
N CYS A 490 15.53 22.46 -15.29
CA CYS A 490 14.66 22.53 -14.11
C CYS A 490 14.81 23.88 -13.38
N ARG A 491 16.04 24.38 -13.19
CA ARG A 491 16.28 25.70 -12.60
C ARG A 491 15.71 26.84 -13.46
N LEU A 492 15.94 26.80 -14.77
CA LEU A 492 15.46 27.83 -15.71
C LEU A 492 13.94 28.02 -15.68
N ILE A 493 13.17 26.94 -15.48
CA ILE A 493 11.70 26.98 -15.46
C ILE A 493 11.09 26.94 -14.04
N ASN A 494 11.91 27.07 -12.99
CA ASN A 494 11.51 26.90 -11.58
C ASN A 494 10.82 25.53 -11.29
N TYR A 495 11.28 24.50 -12.00
CA TYR A 495 11.06 23.06 -11.91
C TYR A 495 11.32 22.39 -10.55
N GLN A 496 10.87 22.92 -9.40
CA GLN A 496 11.41 22.53 -8.06
C GLN A 496 11.43 21.01 -7.78
N GLN A 497 10.33 20.28 -8.01
CA GLN A 497 10.33 18.81 -7.88
C GLN A 497 11.27 18.12 -8.89
N GLY A 498 11.38 18.64 -10.10
CA GLY A 498 12.31 18.15 -11.12
C GLY A 498 13.78 18.37 -10.73
N GLU A 499 14.09 19.54 -10.18
CA GLU A 499 15.40 19.86 -9.61
C GLU A 499 15.74 18.91 -8.45
N ALA A 500 14.85 18.78 -7.46
CA ALA A 500 15.07 17.91 -6.30
C ALA A 500 15.32 16.44 -6.71
N ASN A 501 14.55 15.90 -7.66
CA ASN A 501 14.80 14.57 -8.24
C ASN A 501 16.17 14.46 -8.92
N THR A 502 16.60 15.51 -9.61
CA THR A 502 17.87 15.53 -10.36
C THR A 502 19.08 15.61 -9.42
N LEU A 503 18.97 16.43 -8.37
CA LEU A 503 19.96 16.53 -7.31
C LEU A 503 20.10 15.18 -6.57
N ALA A 504 18.99 14.51 -6.23
CA ALA A 504 19.05 13.18 -5.63
C ALA A 504 19.79 12.16 -6.54
N ARG A 505 19.51 12.16 -7.85
CA ARG A 505 20.23 11.30 -8.82
C ARG A 505 21.72 11.61 -8.91
N LEU A 506 22.09 12.88 -9.03
CA LEU A 506 23.50 13.30 -9.00
C LEU A 506 24.17 12.88 -7.68
N GLY A 507 23.47 13.01 -6.55
CA GLY A 507 23.92 12.54 -5.24
C GLY A 507 24.26 11.05 -5.23
N THR A 508 23.36 10.20 -5.74
CA THR A 508 23.60 8.75 -5.90
C THR A 508 24.80 8.47 -6.81
N ILE A 509 24.90 9.12 -7.97
CA ILE A 509 25.98 8.89 -8.95
C ILE A 509 27.35 9.28 -8.37
N TYR A 510 27.45 10.47 -7.76
CA TYR A 510 28.67 10.88 -7.08
C TYR A 510 28.98 9.98 -5.86
N GLY A 511 27.97 9.37 -5.23
CA GLY A 511 28.13 8.31 -4.24
C GLY A 511 28.82 7.06 -4.82
N THR A 512 28.31 6.52 -5.93
CA THR A 512 28.94 5.37 -6.63
C THR A 512 30.36 5.67 -7.10
N LEU A 513 30.65 6.92 -7.48
CA LEU A 513 32.00 7.39 -7.84
C LEU A 513 32.92 7.72 -6.65
N GLY A 514 32.50 7.41 -5.42
CA GLY A 514 33.29 7.63 -4.21
C GLY A 514 33.46 9.10 -3.80
N LYS A 515 32.70 10.03 -4.39
CA LYS A 515 32.81 11.49 -4.15
C LYS A 515 31.86 11.95 -3.04
N GLN A 516 32.13 11.45 -1.83
CA GLN A 516 31.27 11.60 -0.63
C GLN A 516 30.72 13.02 -0.41
N THR A 517 31.56 14.06 -0.47
CA THR A 517 31.13 15.44 -0.21
C THR A 517 30.05 15.90 -1.19
N LYS A 518 30.27 15.71 -2.50
CA LYS A 518 29.25 16.02 -3.53
C LYS A 518 27.99 15.18 -3.36
N ALA A 519 28.14 13.90 -3.03
CA ALA A 519 27.00 13.00 -2.84
C ALA A 519 26.05 13.52 -1.74
N ILE A 520 26.60 13.86 -0.57
CA ILE A 520 25.85 14.40 0.56
C ILE A 520 25.30 15.79 0.24
N GLU A 521 26.09 16.67 -0.38
CA GLU A 521 25.68 18.03 -0.75
C GLU A 521 24.43 18.03 -1.64
N TYR A 522 24.42 17.26 -2.73
CA TYR A 522 23.26 17.16 -3.61
C TYR A 522 22.06 16.47 -2.94
N GLY A 523 22.30 15.50 -2.05
CA GLY A 523 21.25 14.86 -1.26
C GLY A 523 20.55 15.83 -0.30
N GLU A 524 21.30 16.66 0.43
CA GLU A 524 20.76 17.67 1.33
C GLU A 524 20.08 18.83 0.57
N GLN A 525 20.61 19.25 -0.58
CA GLN A 525 19.91 20.22 -1.47
C GLN A 525 18.55 19.66 -1.94
N SER A 526 18.51 18.38 -2.34
CA SER A 526 17.26 17.69 -2.71
C SER A 526 16.25 17.65 -1.55
N LEU A 527 16.71 17.25 -0.36
CA LEU A 527 15.89 17.17 0.86
C LEU A 527 15.34 18.54 1.29
N ALA A 528 16.14 19.59 1.19
CA ALA A 528 15.72 20.96 1.49
C ALA A 528 14.58 21.43 0.58
N ILE A 529 14.66 21.15 -0.73
CA ILE A 529 13.60 21.52 -1.69
C ILE A 529 12.31 20.77 -1.40
N TYR A 530 12.36 19.45 -1.17
CA TYR A 530 11.15 18.67 -0.86
C TYR A 530 10.42 19.14 0.41
N ARG A 531 11.17 19.59 1.43
CA ARG A 531 10.60 20.22 2.62
C ARG A 531 9.93 21.56 2.32
N VAL A 532 10.55 22.40 1.51
CA VAL A 532 9.99 23.71 1.12
C VAL A 532 8.68 23.56 0.33
N VAL A 533 8.57 22.55 -0.54
CA VAL A 533 7.31 22.25 -1.27
C VAL A 533 6.35 21.32 -0.50
N ASN A 534 6.71 20.90 0.72
CA ASN A 534 5.95 19.95 1.57
C ASN A 534 5.50 18.66 0.84
N ASP A 535 6.33 18.15 -0.07
CA ASP A 535 6.10 16.87 -0.75
C ASP A 535 6.64 15.75 0.15
N GLN A 536 5.77 15.16 0.97
CA GLN A 536 6.17 14.11 1.93
C GLN A 536 6.68 12.84 1.23
N ALA A 537 6.19 12.55 0.03
CA ALA A 537 6.61 11.40 -0.75
C ALA A 537 8.01 11.60 -1.37
N GLY A 538 8.31 12.84 -1.77
CA GLY A 538 9.64 13.30 -2.14
C GLY A 538 10.61 13.33 -0.95
N GLU A 539 10.18 13.85 0.20
CA GLU A 539 11.01 13.87 1.42
C GLU A 539 11.42 12.46 1.85
N SER A 540 10.49 11.51 1.90
CA SER A 540 10.79 10.09 2.18
C SER A 540 11.83 9.52 1.19
N ASN A 541 11.71 9.82 -0.11
CA ASN A 541 12.68 9.37 -1.10
C ASN A 541 14.07 10.02 -0.94
N ALA A 542 14.13 11.32 -0.64
CA ALA A 542 15.39 12.03 -0.44
C ALA A 542 16.10 11.59 0.86
N LEU A 543 15.34 11.33 1.93
CA LEU A 543 15.84 10.71 3.15
C LEU A 543 16.40 9.31 2.87
N GLY A 544 15.68 8.46 2.14
CA GLY A 544 16.17 7.14 1.73
C GLY A 544 17.45 7.22 0.88
N GLY A 545 17.50 8.15 -0.08
CA GLY A 545 18.69 8.41 -0.89
C GLY A 545 19.90 8.86 -0.06
N LEU A 546 19.71 9.76 0.91
CA LEU A 546 20.76 10.15 1.86
C LEU A 546 21.18 8.98 2.76
N GLY A 547 20.23 8.15 3.21
CA GLY A 547 20.50 6.91 3.93
C GLY A 547 21.45 5.99 3.16
N SER A 548 21.13 5.75 1.88
CA SER A 548 21.93 4.94 0.96
C SER A 548 23.32 5.54 0.68
N ILE A 549 23.42 6.87 0.54
CA ILE A 549 24.71 7.56 0.42
C ILE A 549 25.56 7.33 1.67
N TYR A 550 25.02 7.53 2.88
CA TYR A 550 25.76 7.29 4.12
C TYR A 550 26.11 5.81 4.32
N GLU A 551 25.26 4.88 3.88
CA GLU A 551 25.51 3.43 3.89
C GLU A 551 26.67 3.03 2.97
N VAL A 552 26.73 3.57 1.74
CA VAL A 552 27.82 3.32 0.78
C VAL A 552 29.17 3.79 1.34
N PHE A 553 29.19 4.88 2.11
CA PHE A 553 30.39 5.36 2.81
C PHE A 553 30.55 4.81 4.25
N GLY A 554 29.85 3.74 4.61
CA GLY A 554 30.01 3.02 5.88
C GLY A 554 29.54 3.77 7.13
N ASN A 555 28.94 4.96 7.01
CA ASN A 555 28.37 5.71 8.13
C ASN A 555 26.96 5.19 8.45
N TYR A 556 26.91 3.94 8.91
CA TYR A 556 25.68 3.20 9.19
C TYR A 556 24.80 3.87 10.25
N ALA A 557 25.39 4.58 11.22
CA ALA A 557 24.65 5.32 12.23
C ALA A 557 23.79 6.43 11.60
N LYS A 558 24.37 7.26 10.71
CA LYS A 558 23.57 8.21 9.93
C LYS A 558 22.61 7.49 8.99
N ALA A 559 23.03 6.44 8.29
CA ALA A 559 22.15 5.72 7.36
C ALA A 559 20.84 5.28 8.03
N LEU A 560 20.92 4.64 9.20
CA LEU A 560 19.76 4.26 10.03
C LEU A 560 18.91 5.46 10.47
N GLU A 561 19.52 6.61 10.79
CA GLU A 561 18.79 7.83 11.16
C GLU A 561 17.95 8.39 9.99
N TYR A 562 18.52 8.43 8.78
CA TYR A 562 17.79 8.89 7.59
C TYR A 562 16.73 7.86 7.13
N TYR A 563 17.06 6.56 7.15
CA TYR A 563 16.08 5.51 6.82
C TYR A 563 14.92 5.46 7.84
N GLN A 564 15.18 5.65 9.14
CA GLN A 564 14.11 5.78 10.15
C GLN A 564 13.19 6.97 9.88
N LYS A 565 13.74 8.14 9.52
CA LYS A 565 12.93 9.31 9.14
C LYS A 565 12.07 9.01 7.89
N SER A 566 12.63 8.30 6.90
CA SER A 566 11.86 7.87 5.71
C SER A 566 10.74 6.89 6.07
N LEU A 567 11.00 5.91 6.96
CA LEU A 567 10.00 4.97 7.47
C LEU A 567 8.86 5.70 8.19
N THR A 568 9.18 6.63 9.10
CA THR A 568 8.18 7.41 9.84
C THR A 568 7.30 8.24 8.91
N ILE A 569 7.86 8.84 7.86
CA ILE A 569 7.07 9.54 6.85
C ILE A 569 6.20 8.56 6.04
N SER A 570 6.76 7.43 5.60
CA SER A 570 6.07 6.38 4.84
C SER A 570 4.83 5.85 5.58
N GLN A 571 4.98 5.61 6.89
CA GLN A 571 3.88 5.21 7.78
C GLN A 571 2.85 6.32 7.95
N LYS A 572 3.28 7.59 8.15
CA LYS A 572 2.39 8.76 8.25
C LYS A 572 1.53 8.93 6.99
N ILE A 573 2.07 8.66 5.80
CA ILE A 573 1.33 8.70 4.53
C ILE A 573 0.65 7.37 4.15
N LYS A 574 0.81 6.32 4.97
CA LYS A 574 0.26 4.96 4.80
C LYS A 574 0.68 4.28 3.48
N SER A 575 1.84 4.61 2.92
CA SER A 575 2.29 4.06 1.64
C SER A 575 3.04 2.75 1.86
N LYS A 576 2.31 1.62 1.78
CA LYS A 576 2.85 0.28 2.00
C LYS A 576 4.07 -0.07 1.12
N PRO A 577 4.14 0.32 -0.17
CA PRO A 577 5.35 0.10 -0.97
C PRO A 577 6.61 0.79 -0.41
N ARG A 578 6.47 1.93 0.28
CA ARG A 578 7.59 2.68 0.87
C ARG A 578 7.97 2.18 2.25
N GLU A 579 6.98 1.78 3.06
CA GLU A 579 7.21 1.07 4.32
C GLU A 579 8.05 -0.22 4.11
N LEU A 580 7.68 -1.02 3.09
CA LEU A 580 8.40 -2.24 2.70
C LEU A 580 9.88 -1.97 2.41
N VAL A 581 10.16 -0.94 1.60
CA VAL A 581 11.53 -0.55 1.22
C VAL A 581 12.31 -0.04 2.42
N ALA A 582 11.77 0.93 3.18
CA ALA A 582 12.47 1.48 4.34
C ALA A 582 12.76 0.44 5.44
N PHE A 583 11.90 -0.56 5.62
CA PHE A 583 12.19 -1.71 6.49
C PHE A 583 13.34 -2.59 5.95
N ALA A 584 13.40 -2.84 4.63
CA ALA A 584 14.47 -3.61 4.01
C ALA A 584 15.83 -2.86 4.03
N ASP A 585 15.81 -1.55 3.80
CA ASP A 585 16.99 -0.68 3.86
C ASP A 585 17.63 -0.70 5.27
N ILE A 586 16.81 -0.53 6.32
CA ILE A 586 17.25 -0.66 7.72
C ILE A 586 17.84 -2.07 7.97
N ALA A 587 17.18 -3.12 7.49
CA ALA A 587 17.67 -4.49 7.65
C ALA A 587 19.01 -4.76 6.94
N SER A 588 19.21 -4.20 5.73
CA SER A 588 20.49 -4.25 4.98
C SER A 588 21.62 -3.59 5.76
N VAL A 589 21.38 -2.40 6.34
CA VAL A 589 22.40 -1.72 7.17
C VAL A 589 22.75 -2.55 8.41
N LEU A 590 21.75 -3.12 9.09
CA LEU A 590 21.97 -3.96 10.27
C LEU A 590 22.74 -5.25 9.93
N GLN A 591 22.44 -5.87 8.79
CA GLN A 591 23.18 -7.00 8.25
C GLN A 591 24.65 -6.64 7.97
N LYS A 592 24.91 -5.48 7.35
CA LYS A 592 26.28 -4.96 7.10
C LYS A 592 27.03 -4.59 8.39
N GLN A 593 26.32 -4.13 9.42
CA GLN A 593 26.85 -3.90 10.77
C GLN A 593 27.08 -5.19 11.57
N LYS A 594 26.71 -6.37 11.05
CA LYS A 594 26.73 -7.66 11.77
C LYS A 594 25.84 -7.65 13.02
N GLN A 595 24.66 -7.04 12.93
CA GLN A 595 23.58 -7.10 13.92
C GLN A 595 22.41 -7.98 13.41
N PRO A 596 22.60 -9.31 13.24
CA PRO A 596 21.67 -10.18 12.54
C PRO A 596 20.30 -10.30 13.23
N GLU A 597 20.23 -10.23 14.56
CA GLU A 597 18.99 -10.30 15.32
C GLU A 597 18.06 -9.12 14.99
N LEU A 598 18.62 -7.91 14.95
CA LEU A 598 17.88 -6.71 14.55
C LEU A 598 17.55 -6.76 13.05
N ALA A 599 18.48 -7.19 12.19
CA ALA A 599 18.22 -7.35 10.76
C ALA A 599 17.04 -8.32 10.49
N ILE A 600 16.95 -9.43 11.22
CA ILE A 600 15.84 -10.38 11.17
C ILE A 600 14.51 -9.71 11.53
N VAL A 601 14.45 -8.92 12.62
CA VAL A 601 13.23 -8.19 13.01
C VAL A 601 12.76 -7.26 11.88
N PHE A 602 13.67 -6.49 11.27
CA PHE A 602 13.32 -5.55 10.21
C PHE A 602 12.97 -6.22 8.87
N TYR A 603 13.67 -7.29 8.46
CA TYR A 603 13.25 -8.07 7.29
C TYR A 603 11.89 -8.76 7.49
N LYS A 604 11.58 -9.27 8.71
CA LYS A 604 10.25 -9.78 9.04
C LYS A 604 9.17 -8.70 8.87
N GLN A 605 9.43 -7.44 9.23
CA GLN A 605 8.49 -6.34 8.95
C GLN A 605 8.31 -6.07 7.45
N SER A 606 9.40 -6.02 6.67
CA SER A 606 9.34 -5.84 5.21
C SER A 606 8.53 -6.96 4.51
N ILE A 607 8.73 -8.20 4.94
CA ILE A 607 7.97 -9.37 4.45
C ILE A 607 6.51 -9.32 4.88
N ASN A 608 6.19 -8.93 6.11
CA ASN A 608 4.81 -8.82 6.56
C ASN A 608 4.05 -7.71 5.81
N VAL A 609 4.70 -6.60 5.43
CA VAL A 609 4.11 -5.61 4.50
C VAL A 609 3.96 -6.19 3.08
N SER A 610 4.91 -7.02 2.64
CA SER A 610 4.82 -7.71 1.34
C SER A 610 3.63 -8.67 1.27
N GLU A 611 3.34 -9.41 2.33
CA GLU A 611 2.19 -10.33 2.42
C GLU A 611 0.84 -9.60 2.48
N VAL A 612 0.77 -8.43 3.12
CA VAL A 612 -0.43 -7.57 3.07
C VAL A 612 -0.72 -7.14 1.62
N ILE A 613 0.30 -6.71 0.87
CA ILE A 613 0.13 -6.36 -0.55
C ILE A 613 -0.24 -7.60 -1.37
N ARG A 614 0.41 -8.76 -1.16
CA ARG A 614 0.07 -10.03 -1.84
C ARG A 614 -1.40 -10.38 -1.68
N ARG A 615 -1.91 -10.36 -0.44
CA ARG A 615 -3.31 -10.62 -0.11
C ARG A 615 -4.26 -9.76 -0.96
N ASP A 616 -3.98 -8.47 -1.07
CA ASP A 616 -4.83 -7.52 -1.78
C ASP A 616 -4.71 -7.66 -3.32
N THR A 617 -3.62 -8.26 -3.82
CA THR A 617 -3.43 -8.63 -5.24
C THR A 617 -3.95 -10.02 -5.65
N ARG A 618 -4.46 -10.85 -4.73
CA ARG A 618 -4.89 -12.25 -5.03
C ARG A 618 -5.93 -12.41 -6.13
N HIS A 619 -6.68 -11.35 -6.43
CA HIS A 619 -7.73 -11.34 -7.46
C HIS A 619 -7.20 -11.07 -8.88
N LEU A 620 -5.94 -10.64 -9.01
CA LEU A 620 -5.31 -10.33 -10.30
C LEU A 620 -4.97 -11.59 -11.12
N ASP A 621 -4.54 -11.38 -12.36
CA ASP A 621 -4.01 -12.46 -13.21
C ASP A 621 -2.74 -13.09 -12.66
N ARG A 622 -2.53 -14.37 -13.00
CA ARG A 622 -1.39 -15.20 -12.58
C ARG A 622 -0.05 -14.50 -12.84
N GLU A 623 0.14 -13.96 -14.05
CA GLU A 623 1.35 -13.20 -14.45
C GLU A 623 1.62 -11.97 -13.56
N LEU A 624 0.56 -11.26 -13.14
CA LEU A 624 0.68 -10.07 -12.29
C LEU A 624 1.08 -10.44 -10.86
N GLN A 625 0.58 -11.57 -10.35
CA GLN A 625 0.97 -12.09 -9.04
C GLN A 625 2.41 -12.65 -9.10
N ALA A 626 2.76 -13.44 -10.12
CA ALA A 626 4.10 -14.00 -10.31
C ALA A 626 5.19 -12.93 -10.48
N THR A 627 4.92 -11.86 -11.23
CA THR A 627 5.86 -10.73 -11.40
C THR A 627 6.06 -9.97 -10.09
N TYR A 628 5.00 -9.78 -9.27
CA TYR A 628 5.14 -9.24 -7.92
C TYR A 628 5.91 -10.18 -6.98
N THR A 629 5.66 -11.49 -7.05
CA THR A 629 6.35 -12.54 -6.28
C THR A 629 7.86 -12.51 -6.55
N ALA A 630 8.27 -12.46 -7.82
CA ALA A 630 9.66 -12.31 -8.21
C ALA A 630 10.29 -11.00 -7.70
N ARG A 631 9.55 -9.88 -7.75
CA ARG A 631 9.99 -8.55 -7.29
C ARG A 631 10.32 -8.49 -5.79
N VAL A 632 9.74 -9.36 -4.96
CA VAL A 632 9.98 -9.37 -3.50
C VAL A 632 10.82 -10.54 -2.99
N ALA A 633 11.08 -11.56 -3.81
CA ALA A 633 11.71 -12.82 -3.40
C ALA A 633 13.09 -12.67 -2.73
N ASP A 634 13.88 -11.66 -3.15
CA ASP A 634 15.18 -11.30 -2.59
C ASP A 634 15.15 -11.12 -1.06
N ASN A 635 14.17 -10.37 -0.54
CA ASN A 635 14.02 -10.16 0.91
C ASN A 635 13.73 -11.46 1.67
N TYR A 636 13.03 -12.42 1.05
CA TYR A 636 12.73 -13.73 1.66
C TYR A 636 13.98 -14.59 1.73
N ARG A 637 14.81 -14.60 0.68
CA ARG A 637 16.10 -15.34 0.69
C ARG A 637 17.12 -14.70 1.65
N LYS A 638 17.19 -13.37 1.74
CA LYS A 638 18.01 -12.66 2.74
C LYS A 638 17.59 -12.92 4.19
N LEU A 639 16.28 -12.93 4.48
CA LEU A 639 15.79 -13.33 5.80
C LEU A 639 16.15 -14.80 6.11
N ALA A 640 15.96 -15.70 5.15
CA ALA A 640 16.25 -17.12 5.34
C ALA A 640 17.75 -17.39 5.57
N ASP A 641 18.65 -16.71 4.84
CA ASP A 641 20.10 -16.75 5.07
C ASP A 641 20.47 -16.31 6.50
N LEU A 642 19.96 -15.16 6.96
CA LEU A 642 20.19 -14.68 8.33
C LEU A 642 19.66 -15.65 9.40
N LEU A 643 18.48 -16.24 9.18
CA LEU A 643 17.92 -17.25 10.08
C LEU A 643 18.76 -18.53 10.09
N LEU A 644 19.26 -18.99 8.93
CA LEU A 644 20.17 -20.15 8.84
C LEU A 644 21.50 -19.88 9.56
N GLN A 645 22.10 -18.70 9.39
CA GLN A 645 23.30 -18.29 10.11
C GLN A 645 23.09 -18.40 11.64
N GLN A 646 21.93 -17.96 12.13
CA GLN A 646 21.51 -18.06 13.54
C GLN A 646 20.98 -19.45 13.97
N ASN A 647 21.12 -20.48 13.14
CA ASN A 647 20.61 -21.84 13.36
C ASN A 647 19.10 -21.95 13.59
N ARG A 648 18.33 -20.97 13.12
CA ARG A 648 16.86 -20.90 13.17
C ARG A 648 16.28 -21.58 11.92
N ILE A 649 16.66 -22.85 11.74
CA ILE A 649 16.45 -23.63 10.51
C ILE A 649 14.96 -23.73 10.14
N ILE A 650 14.06 -23.89 11.12
CA ILE A 650 12.62 -24.04 10.83
C ILE A 650 12.03 -22.71 10.37
N GLU A 651 12.40 -21.60 10.99
CA GLU A 651 11.96 -20.28 10.53
C GLU A 651 12.45 -20.00 9.10
N ALA A 652 13.70 -20.34 8.78
CA ALA A 652 14.23 -20.21 7.41
C ALA A 652 13.47 -21.08 6.41
N MET A 653 13.18 -22.35 6.76
CA MET A 653 12.34 -23.23 5.95
C MET A 653 10.93 -22.65 5.75
N GLN A 654 10.29 -22.10 6.80
CA GLN A 654 8.97 -21.50 6.70
C GLN A 654 8.96 -20.26 5.79
N VAL A 655 9.96 -19.38 5.89
CA VAL A 655 10.09 -18.19 5.03
C VAL A 655 10.20 -18.57 3.56
N LEU A 656 10.88 -19.66 3.23
CA LEU A 656 11.02 -20.13 1.85
C LEU A 656 9.87 -21.04 1.39
N ASP A 657 9.21 -21.79 2.27
CA ASP A 657 7.98 -22.52 1.93
C ASP A 657 6.83 -21.54 1.61
N LEU A 658 6.75 -20.37 2.28
CA LEU A 658 5.83 -19.29 1.88
C LEU A 658 6.05 -18.87 0.42
N LEU A 659 7.30 -18.74 -0.03
CA LEU A 659 7.63 -18.40 -1.41
C LEU A 659 7.22 -19.55 -2.36
N LYS A 660 7.56 -20.81 -2.05
CA LYS A 660 7.16 -21.98 -2.85
C LYS A 660 5.64 -22.14 -2.96
N VAL A 661 4.91 -21.87 -1.87
CA VAL A 661 3.45 -21.90 -1.81
C VAL A 661 2.84 -20.79 -2.66
N GLN A 662 3.43 -19.58 -2.64
CA GLN A 662 2.98 -18.48 -3.51
C GLN A 662 3.27 -18.80 -4.98
N ASP A 663 4.44 -19.33 -5.35
CA ASP A 663 4.73 -19.76 -6.73
C ASP A 663 3.62 -20.69 -7.25
N LEU A 664 3.17 -21.65 -6.43
CA LEU A 664 2.16 -22.66 -6.78
C LEU A 664 0.75 -22.07 -6.86
N GLN A 665 0.41 -21.09 -6.02
CA GLN A 665 -0.84 -20.35 -6.12
C GLN A 665 -0.87 -19.47 -7.37
N ASP A 666 0.24 -18.77 -7.66
CA ASP A 666 0.45 -18.00 -8.89
C ASP A 666 0.33 -18.91 -10.12
N PHE A 667 0.96 -20.08 -10.09
CA PHE A 667 0.87 -21.08 -11.16
C PHE A 667 -0.52 -21.75 -11.26
N LEU A 668 -1.45 -21.66 -10.31
CA LEU A 668 -2.70 -22.47 -10.40
C LEU A 668 -4.02 -21.77 -10.08
N LYS A 669 -4.02 -20.54 -9.54
CA LYS A 669 -5.22 -19.72 -9.26
C LYS A 669 -6.27 -20.43 -8.37
N GLY A 670 -5.81 -21.13 -7.33
CA GLY A 670 -6.66 -21.62 -6.25
C GLY A 670 -7.11 -20.46 -5.34
N SER A 671 -8.41 -20.35 -5.08
CA SER A 671 -8.98 -19.24 -4.28
C SER A 671 -8.77 -19.37 -2.76
N GLN A 672 -8.43 -20.56 -2.28
CA GLN A 672 -8.10 -20.82 -0.87
C GLN A 672 -6.58 -20.82 -0.65
N GLY A 673 -5.99 -19.63 -0.52
CA GLY A 673 -4.67 -19.50 0.09
C GLY A 673 -4.74 -19.91 1.56
N THR A 674 -3.98 -20.91 1.97
CA THR A 674 -4.02 -21.53 3.31
C THR A 674 -3.88 -20.50 4.43
N GLU A 675 -4.60 -20.68 5.55
CA GLU A 675 -4.56 -19.73 6.68
C GLU A 675 -3.16 -19.52 7.27
N THR A 676 -2.26 -20.50 7.10
CA THR A 676 -0.84 -20.39 7.45
C THR A 676 -0.09 -19.36 6.61
N ALA A 677 -0.42 -19.21 5.32
CA ALA A 677 0.12 -18.16 4.46
C ALA A 677 -0.56 -16.79 4.66
N GLN A 678 -1.65 -16.69 5.43
CA GLN A 678 -2.38 -15.44 5.66
C GLN A 678 -1.82 -14.60 6.83
N LYS A 679 -0.90 -15.16 7.64
CA LYS A 679 -0.42 -14.54 8.89
C LYS A 679 0.98 -13.93 8.81
N GLY A 680 1.64 -14.02 7.65
CA GLY A 680 3.02 -13.57 7.46
C GLY A 680 4.04 -14.38 8.26
N VAL A 681 5.20 -13.78 8.50
CA VAL A 681 6.27 -14.35 9.32
C VAL A 681 6.13 -13.85 10.76
N SER A 682 5.85 -14.78 11.67
CA SER A 682 5.75 -14.52 13.11
C SER A 682 7.06 -13.97 13.68
N LEU A 683 6.94 -13.03 14.61
CA LEU A 683 8.02 -12.65 15.52
C LEU A 683 8.08 -13.64 16.70
N LEU A 684 9.28 -13.88 17.23
CA LEU A 684 9.46 -14.48 18.54
C LEU A 684 9.07 -13.48 19.66
N PRO A 685 8.84 -13.92 20.92
CA PRO A 685 8.46 -13.02 22.01
C PRO A 685 9.49 -11.91 22.25
N GLU A 686 10.77 -12.24 22.29
CA GLU A 686 11.86 -11.27 22.44
C GLU A 686 11.99 -10.34 21.22
N GLU A 687 11.76 -10.84 20.00
CA GLU A 687 11.70 -10.01 18.79
C GLU A 687 10.55 -9.01 18.83
N THR A 688 9.42 -9.40 19.44
CA THR A 688 8.25 -8.54 19.65
C THR A 688 8.56 -7.46 20.69
N ALA A 689 9.24 -7.81 21.78
CA ALA A 689 9.69 -6.86 22.81
C ALA A 689 10.73 -5.86 22.25
N ILE A 690 11.66 -6.32 21.42
CA ILE A 690 12.61 -5.48 20.67
C ILE A 690 11.84 -4.50 19.78
N LEU A 691 10.92 -4.99 18.95
CA LEU A 691 10.14 -4.14 18.04
C LEU A 691 9.31 -3.10 18.80
N GLN A 692 8.64 -3.48 19.89
CA GLN A 692 7.87 -2.57 20.73
C GLN A 692 8.77 -1.49 21.38
N THR A 693 9.96 -1.87 21.85
CA THR A 693 10.95 -0.94 22.42
C THR A 693 11.45 0.06 21.37
N LEU A 694 11.70 -0.40 20.13
CA LEU A 694 12.11 0.45 19.01
C LEU A 694 10.97 1.39 18.54
N GLN A 695 9.72 0.93 18.54
CA GLN A 695 8.56 1.70 18.10
C GLN A 695 8.08 2.75 19.12
N THR A 696 8.33 2.55 20.42
CA THR A 696 7.86 3.45 21.49
C THR A 696 8.88 4.51 21.90
N SER A 697 10.13 4.38 21.46
CA SER A 697 11.20 5.33 21.78
C SER A 697 11.12 6.61 20.95
N THR A 698 11.43 7.74 21.59
CA THR A 698 11.59 9.06 20.93
C THR A 698 13.03 9.37 20.53
N GLN A 699 13.99 8.50 20.87
CA GLN A 699 15.42 8.68 20.56
C GLN A 699 15.77 8.17 19.16
N PRO A 700 16.84 8.68 18.52
CA PRO A 700 17.30 8.20 17.22
C PRO A 700 17.56 6.69 17.21
N LEU A 701 17.17 6.01 16.12
CA LEU A 701 17.19 4.55 16.03
C LEU A 701 18.54 3.89 16.44
N PRO A 702 19.73 4.39 16.04
CA PRO A 702 21.01 3.84 16.49
C PRO A 702 21.18 3.86 18.02
N THR A 703 20.78 4.97 18.67
CA THR A 703 20.88 5.16 20.11
C THR A 703 20.00 4.16 20.87
N VAL A 704 18.82 3.85 20.35
CA VAL A 704 17.91 2.85 20.95
C VAL A 704 18.46 1.44 20.78
N MET A 705 18.97 1.10 19.59
CA MET A 705 19.59 -0.20 19.31
C MET A 705 20.81 -0.48 20.19
N SER A 706 21.62 0.54 20.48
CA SER A 706 22.75 0.46 21.41
C SER A 706 22.37 0.53 22.90
N SER A 707 21.08 0.68 23.24
CA SER A 707 20.66 0.78 24.65
C SER A 707 20.80 -0.55 25.40
N ALA A 708 21.12 -0.48 26.70
CA ALA A 708 21.27 -1.67 27.55
C ALA A 708 20.03 -2.57 27.59
N ASN A 709 18.82 -1.99 27.41
CA ASN A 709 17.58 -2.77 27.29
C ASN A 709 17.57 -3.63 26.02
N ILE A 710 17.77 -3.04 24.83
CA ILE A 710 17.84 -3.79 23.57
C ILE A 710 18.98 -4.82 23.60
N GLN A 711 20.16 -4.46 24.14
CA GLN A 711 21.28 -5.41 24.26
C GLN A 711 20.96 -6.58 25.20
N THR A 712 20.21 -6.35 26.29
CA THR A 712 19.74 -7.43 27.18
C THR A 712 18.71 -8.32 26.48
N GLN A 713 17.79 -7.74 25.70
CA GLN A 713 16.80 -8.47 24.91
C GLN A 713 17.47 -9.31 23.81
N ILE A 714 18.49 -8.79 23.12
CA ILE A 714 19.32 -9.53 22.16
C ILE A 714 20.06 -10.69 22.85
N GLN A 715 20.68 -10.46 24.01
CA GLN A 715 21.33 -11.53 24.77
C GLN A 715 20.36 -12.60 25.27
N SER A 716 19.09 -12.27 25.52
CA SER A 716 18.04 -13.26 25.80
C SER A 716 17.72 -14.04 24.53
N LEU A 717 17.41 -13.34 23.43
CA LEU A 717 17.08 -13.93 22.13
C LEU A 717 18.18 -14.87 21.61
N GLN A 718 19.46 -14.51 21.75
CA GLN A 718 20.59 -15.37 21.37
C GLN A 718 20.62 -16.70 22.16
N LYS A 719 20.19 -16.69 23.43
CA LYS A 719 20.11 -17.89 24.28
C LYS A 719 18.85 -18.71 24.00
N THR A 720 17.73 -18.05 23.69
CA THR A 720 16.42 -18.71 23.58
C THR A 720 16.06 -19.13 22.16
N ALA A 721 16.43 -18.35 21.12
CA ALA A 721 15.90 -18.48 19.75
C ALA A 721 16.06 -19.88 19.15
N ALA A 722 17.23 -20.52 19.28
CA ALA A 722 17.44 -21.88 18.79
C ALA A 722 16.48 -22.89 19.46
N SER A 723 16.21 -22.73 20.76
CA SER A 723 15.25 -23.55 21.50
C SER A 723 13.79 -23.20 21.17
N GLN A 724 13.49 -21.93 20.86
CA GLN A 724 12.15 -21.48 20.48
C GLN A 724 11.80 -21.93 19.05
N ASN A 725 12.76 -21.88 18.11
CA ASN A 725 12.66 -22.44 16.77
C ASN A 725 12.28 -23.95 16.78
N LEU A 726 12.73 -24.71 17.79
CA LEU A 726 12.34 -26.11 18.02
C LEU A 726 11.07 -26.29 18.87
N LYS A 727 10.44 -25.19 19.31
CA LYS A 727 9.14 -25.17 20.04
C LYS A 727 8.01 -24.55 19.21
N LEU A 728 8.28 -24.05 18.01
CA LEU A 728 7.25 -23.53 17.11
C LEU A 728 6.22 -24.61 16.79
N ASN A 729 4.93 -24.26 16.83
CA ASN A 729 3.83 -25.18 16.50
C ASN A 729 3.99 -25.80 15.11
N SER A 730 4.59 -25.06 14.16
CA SER A 730 4.97 -25.52 12.81
C SER A 730 5.99 -26.66 12.84
N TYR A 731 7.00 -26.60 13.72
CA TYR A 731 7.96 -27.68 13.90
C TYR A 731 7.31 -28.90 14.59
N GLN A 732 6.50 -28.66 15.62
CA GLN A 732 5.84 -29.73 16.37
C GLN A 732 4.86 -30.52 15.50
N ASP A 733 4.07 -29.83 14.68
CA ASP A 733 3.21 -30.43 13.66
C ASP A 733 4.03 -31.18 12.60
N LEU A 734 5.09 -30.58 12.05
CA LEU A 734 5.97 -31.23 11.08
C LEU A 734 6.63 -32.49 11.64
N GLN A 735 7.14 -32.45 12.87
CA GLN A 735 7.75 -33.61 13.51
C GLN A 735 6.70 -34.68 13.86
N SER A 736 5.48 -34.29 14.26
CA SER A 736 4.33 -35.20 14.42
C SER A 736 3.98 -35.90 13.11
N ARG A 737 3.94 -35.15 11.99
CA ARG A 737 3.75 -35.66 10.63
C ARG A 737 4.85 -36.67 10.24
N ILE A 738 6.12 -36.32 10.38
CA ILE A 738 7.25 -37.24 10.10
C ILE A 738 7.18 -38.50 10.99
N LYS A 739 6.74 -38.38 12.25
CA LYS A 739 6.55 -39.52 13.17
C LYS A 739 5.46 -40.49 12.76
N LYS A 740 4.49 -40.09 11.95
CA LYS A 740 3.47 -40.99 11.37
C LYS A 740 4.01 -41.78 10.19
N LEU A 741 4.91 -41.20 9.38
CA LEU A 741 5.44 -41.83 8.15
C LEU A 741 6.31 -43.07 8.38
N GLY A 742 7.00 -43.19 9.52
CA GLY A 742 7.81 -44.36 9.84
C GLY A 742 8.99 -44.09 10.78
N GLN A 743 9.92 -45.04 10.86
CA GLN A 743 11.20 -44.88 11.57
C GLN A 743 12.33 -44.43 10.64
N ASN A 744 12.42 -45.03 9.45
CA ASN A 744 13.54 -44.90 8.52
C ASN A 744 13.33 -43.77 7.46
N VAL A 745 12.50 -42.78 7.77
CA VAL A 745 12.09 -41.71 6.84
C VAL A 745 12.84 -40.42 7.14
N ALA A 746 13.44 -39.82 6.11
CA ALA A 746 14.07 -38.51 6.17
C ALA A 746 13.42 -37.52 5.19
N LEU A 747 13.11 -36.32 5.69
CA LEU A 747 12.71 -35.18 4.87
C LEU A 747 13.97 -34.41 4.44
N PHE A 748 14.23 -34.36 3.14
CA PHE A 748 15.31 -33.62 2.49
C PHE A 748 14.76 -32.33 1.86
N TYR A 749 15.28 -31.18 2.31
CA TYR A 749 14.80 -29.84 1.96
C TYR A 749 15.99 -28.97 1.54
N PRO A 750 16.41 -28.97 0.26
CA PRO A 750 17.45 -28.06 -0.23
C PRO A 750 16.95 -26.61 -0.31
N LEU A 751 17.85 -25.68 -0.08
CA LEU A 751 17.62 -24.23 -0.12
C LEU A 751 18.71 -23.55 -0.95
N ILE A 752 18.33 -22.90 -2.06
CA ILE A 752 19.27 -22.17 -2.91
C ILE A 752 19.47 -20.75 -2.37
N LEU A 753 20.70 -20.38 -2.08
CA LEU A 753 21.13 -19.00 -1.88
C LEU A 753 22.05 -18.58 -3.04
N ASP A 754 22.35 -17.30 -3.17
CA ASP A 754 23.11 -16.78 -4.32
C ASP A 754 24.55 -17.34 -4.34
N ASP A 755 25.16 -17.43 -3.16
CA ASP A 755 26.54 -17.87 -2.92
C ASP A 755 26.69 -19.40 -2.75
N ARG A 756 25.67 -20.07 -2.18
CA ARG A 756 25.76 -21.46 -1.74
C ARG A 756 24.43 -22.21 -1.76
N LEU A 757 24.52 -23.54 -1.69
CA LEU A 757 23.39 -24.44 -1.47
C LEU A 757 23.37 -24.89 0.00
N GLU A 758 22.24 -24.73 0.68
CA GLU A 758 22.05 -25.21 2.07
C GLU A 758 21.18 -26.46 2.05
N LEU A 759 21.76 -27.61 2.42
CA LEU A 759 21.06 -28.90 2.48
C LEU A 759 20.50 -29.11 3.88
N VAL A 760 19.17 -29.12 4.04
CA VAL A 760 18.53 -29.45 5.33
C VAL A 760 17.97 -30.86 5.29
N ILE A 761 18.21 -31.63 6.36
CA ILE A 761 17.63 -32.95 6.59
C ILE A 761 16.92 -32.99 7.95
N LEU A 762 15.70 -33.53 7.97
CA LEU A 762 14.91 -33.76 9.18
C LEU A 762 14.59 -35.24 9.29
N THR A 763 14.68 -35.79 10.50
CA THR A 763 14.37 -37.19 10.80
C THR A 763 13.48 -37.29 12.02
N ARG A 764 12.80 -38.43 12.19
CA ARG A 764 11.76 -38.68 13.20
C ARG A 764 12.02 -38.08 14.59
N ASP A 765 13.17 -38.40 15.18
CA ASP A 765 13.47 -38.17 16.61
C ASP A 765 14.75 -37.34 16.82
N ARG A 766 15.19 -36.56 15.83
CA ARG A 766 16.35 -35.65 15.94
C ARG A 766 16.00 -34.23 15.45
N PRO A 767 16.65 -33.18 15.98
CA PRO A 767 16.56 -31.84 15.41
C PRO A 767 17.00 -31.80 13.94
N PRO A 768 16.57 -30.79 13.16
CA PRO A 768 17.06 -30.58 11.80
C PRO A 768 18.59 -30.44 11.75
N VAL A 769 19.24 -31.15 10.84
CA VAL A 769 20.66 -30.97 10.52
C VAL A 769 20.77 -30.20 9.21
N ARG A 770 21.69 -29.24 9.15
CA ARG A 770 22.04 -28.53 7.91
C ARG A 770 23.48 -28.83 7.47
N LYS A 771 23.73 -28.85 6.16
CA LYS A 771 25.08 -28.91 5.57
C LYS A 771 25.16 -27.84 4.47
N PRO A 772 25.97 -26.78 4.62
CA PRO A 772 26.22 -25.84 3.53
C PRO A 772 27.18 -26.45 2.50
N VAL A 773 26.94 -26.15 1.22
CA VAL A 773 27.74 -26.60 0.08
C VAL A 773 28.09 -25.40 -0.79
N ALA A 774 29.40 -25.19 -1.00
CA ALA A 774 29.93 -24.02 -1.71
C ALA A 774 29.74 -24.13 -3.23
N ILE A 775 28.51 -23.85 -3.69
CA ILE A 775 28.13 -23.78 -5.10
C ILE A 775 27.10 -22.66 -5.30
N THR A 776 27.41 -21.70 -6.16
CA THR A 776 26.48 -20.58 -6.47
C THR A 776 25.25 -21.08 -7.20
N ALA A 777 24.13 -20.35 -7.09
CA ALA A 777 22.87 -20.69 -7.76
C ALA A 777 23.05 -20.94 -9.28
N LYS A 778 23.87 -20.12 -9.95
CA LYS A 778 24.16 -20.22 -11.39
C LYS A 778 25.04 -21.44 -11.75
N GLN A 779 25.97 -21.83 -10.88
CA GLN A 779 26.74 -23.07 -11.08
C GLN A 779 25.81 -24.28 -10.93
N LEU A 780 24.99 -24.31 -9.88
CA LEU A 780 24.02 -25.38 -9.64
C LEU A 780 23.02 -25.53 -10.80
N GLU A 781 22.50 -24.42 -11.34
CA GLU A 781 21.69 -24.39 -12.57
C GLU A 781 22.42 -25.02 -13.76
N THR A 782 23.71 -24.73 -13.93
CA THR A 782 24.53 -25.28 -15.04
C THR A 782 24.72 -26.80 -14.91
N GLU A 783 24.97 -27.30 -13.70
CA GLU A 783 25.12 -28.74 -13.44
C GLU A 783 23.81 -29.50 -13.67
N ILE A 784 22.68 -28.97 -13.17
CA ILE A 784 21.35 -29.56 -13.34
C ILE A 784 20.93 -29.57 -14.81
N THR A 785 21.18 -28.48 -15.54
CA THR A 785 20.93 -28.40 -16.99
C THR A 785 21.74 -29.44 -17.76
N THR A 786 23.01 -29.62 -17.41
CA THR A 786 23.91 -30.58 -18.07
C THR A 786 23.49 -32.03 -17.77
N PHE A 787 23.18 -32.36 -16.52
CA PHE A 787 22.67 -33.66 -16.10
C PHE A 787 21.36 -34.01 -16.81
N ARG A 788 20.37 -33.10 -16.78
CA ARG A 788 19.08 -33.28 -17.46
C ARG A 788 19.26 -33.51 -18.96
N LYS A 789 20.08 -32.69 -19.62
CA LYS A 789 20.35 -32.83 -21.06
C LYS A 789 20.98 -34.19 -21.38
N GLN A 790 22.02 -34.59 -20.66
CA GLN A 790 22.66 -35.90 -20.87
C GLN A 790 21.71 -37.07 -20.63
N LEU A 791 20.77 -36.93 -19.70
CA LEU A 791 19.76 -37.94 -19.40
C LEU A 791 18.74 -38.08 -20.54
N GLU A 792 18.22 -36.95 -21.04
CA GLU A 792 17.31 -36.87 -22.20
C GLU A 792 17.95 -37.41 -23.49
N GLU A 793 19.21 -37.05 -23.76
CA GLU A 793 19.98 -37.48 -24.94
C GLU A 793 20.49 -38.94 -24.87
N ARG A 794 20.18 -39.68 -23.79
CA ARG A 794 20.67 -41.05 -23.53
C ARG A 794 22.22 -41.14 -23.57
N SER A 795 22.90 -40.09 -23.09
CA SER A 795 24.34 -39.92 -23.21
C SER A 795 25.14 -40.86 -22.29
N PRO A 796 26.22 -41.52 -22.77
CA PRO A 796 27.07 -42.37 -21.93
C PRO A 796 27.78 -41.60 -20.80
N LEU A 797 27.83 -40.26 -20.86
CA LEU A 797 28.40 -39.42 -19.81
C LEU A 797 27.45 -39.20 -18.61
N ILE A 798 26.21 -39.68 -18.67
CA ILE A 798 25.19 -39.46 -17.64
C ILE A 798 25.65 -39.87 -16.23
N GLN A 799 26.43 -40.94 -16.10
CA GLN A 799 26.94 -41.42 -14.81
C GLN A 799 27.90 -40.40 -14.16
N GLN A 800 28.62 -39.61 -14.95
CA GLN A 800 29.56 -38.59 -14.46
C GLN A 800 28.81 -37.36 -13.90
N SER A 801 27.80 -36.86 -14.62
CA SER A 801 26.98 -35.74 -14.14
C SER A 801 26.06 -36.14 -12.98
N ALA A 802 25.51 -37.36 -13.02
CA ALA A 802 24.81 -37.98 -11.89
C ALA A 802 25.68 -38.06 -10.63
N GLN A 803 26.95 -38.45 -10.77
CA GLN A 803 27.88 -38.54 -9.64
C GLN A 803 28.30 -37.16 -9.12
N LYS A 804 28.49 -36.18 -10.00
CA LYS A 804 28.80 -34.80 -9.59
C LYS A 804 27.64 -34.17 -8.81
N LEU A 805 26.39 -34.37 -9.24
CA LEU A 805 25.23 -33.93 -8.46
C LEU A 805 25.04 -34.75 -7.17
N TYR A 806 25.34 -36.05 -7.14
CA TYR A 806 25.35 -36.82 -5.89
C TYR A 806 26.38 -36.26 -4.88
N GLN A 807 27.58 -35.90 -5.35
CA GLN A 807 28.63 -35.27 -4.54
C GLN A 807 28.19 -33.92 -3.96
N ILE A 808 27.40 -33.15 -4.71
CA ILE A 808 26.83 -31.86 -4.27
C ILE A 808 25.67 -32.06 -3.30
N LEU A 809 24.79 -33.06 -3.51
CA LEU A 809 23.47 -33.14 -2.87
C LEU A 809 23.34 -34.17 -1.75
N PHE A 810 24.04 -35.31 -1.83
CA PHE A 810 23.84 -36.45 -0.93
C PHE A 810 25.11 -36.84 -0.16
N GLN A 811 26.29 -36.75 -0.77
CA GLN A 811 27.56 -37.03 -0.08
C GLN A 811 27.75 -36.25 1.25
N PRO A 812 27.32 -34.97 1.39
CA PRO A 812 27.40 -34.25 2.67
C PRO A 812 26.46 -34.78 3.76
N LEU A 813 25.44 -35.58 3.40
CA LEU A 813 24.37 -36.09 4.26
C LEU A 813 24.53 -37.57 4.64
N GLU A 814 25.46 -38.30 4.00
CA GLU A 814 25.67 -39.74 4.19
C GLU A 814 25.82 -40.18 5.66
N SER A 815 26.49 -39.38 6.49
CA SER A 815 26.61 -39.66 7.93
C SER A 815 25.25 -39.66 8.63
N GLU A 816 24.41 -38.67 8.34
CA GLU A 816 23.10 -38.52 8.98
C GLU A 816 22.13 -39.60 8.50
N LEU A 817 22.12 -39.86 7.18
CA LEU A 817 21.32 -40.89 6.53
C LEU A 817 21.63 -42.28 7.10
N LYS A 818 22.92 -42.62 7.24
CA LYS A 818 23.35 -43.91 7.79
C LYS A 818 23.03 -44.04 9.28
N VAL A 819 23.29 -43.01 10.08
CA VAL A 819 23.08 -43.06 11.55
C VAL A 819 21.60 -42.92 11.93
N ALA A 820 20.72 -42.53 10.99
CA ALA A 820 19.26 -42.60 11.14
C ALA A 820 18.63 -43.80 10.39
N SER A 821 19.43 -44.76 9.91
CA SER A 821 18.97 -45.99 9.23
C SER A 821 17.98 -45.73 8.08
N VAL A 822 18.17 -44.64 7.34
CA VAL A 822 17.19 -44.16 6.36
C VAL A 822 17.06 -45.13 5.19
N ASP A 823 15.83 -45.47 4.82
CA ASP A 823 15.48 -46.20 3.60
C ASP A 823 14.55 -45.40 2.66
N THR A 824 14.02 -44.27 3.14
CA THR A 824 13.00 -43.46 2.45
C THR A 824 13.33 -41.97 2.51
N ILE A 825 13.52 -41.37 1.34
CA ILE A 825 13.73 -39.93 1.15
C ILE A 825 12.41 -39.27 0.73
N VAL A 826 11.92 -38.36 1.57
CA VAL A 826 10.85 -37.42 1.25
C VAL A 826 11.51 -36.11 0.80
N TYR A 827 11.25 -35.65 -0.42
CA TYR A 827 12.03 -34.59 -1.06
C TYR A 827 11.20 -33.32 -1.33
N ALA A 828 11.62 -32.18 -0.81
CA ALA A 828 10.93 -30.90 -0.93
C ALA A 828 11.79 -29.84 -1.67
N PRO A 829 11.95 -29.94 -3.00
CA PRO A 829 12.85 -29.11 -3.80
C PRO A 829 12.58 -27.60 -3.71
N ASP A 830 13.60 -26.80 -4.04
CA ASP A 830 13.54 -25.34 -4.20
C ASP A 830 13.95 -24.93 -5.61
N SER A 831 13.13 -24.10 -6.28
CA SER A 831 13.38 -23.63 -7.65
C SER A 831 13.77 -24.77 -8.61
N ILE A 832 14.81 -24.59 -9.43
CA ILE A 832 15.28 -25.53 -10.46
C ILE A 832 15.60 -26.96 -9.94
N MET A 833 15.77 -27.16 -8.62
CA MET A 833 15.89 -28.49 -8.00
C MET A 833 14.66 -29.40 -8.29
N ARG A 834 13.51 -28.81 -8.67
CA ARG A 834 12.31 -29.54 -9.10
C ARG A 834 12.55 -30.41 -10.35
N TYR A 835 13.55 -30.11 -11.18
CA TYR A 835 13.93 -30.93 -12.34
C TYR A 835 14.90 -32.08 -12.05
N VAL A 836 15.38 -32.25 -10.82
CA VAL A 836 16.41 -33.27 -10.51
C VAL A 836 15.75 -34.62 -10.20
N PRO A 837 15.86 -35.63 -11.08
CA PRO A 837 15.48 -37.01 -10.79
C PRO A 837 16.45 -37.62 -9.76
N LEU A 838 16.16 -37.47 -8.47
CA LEU A 838 17.01 -38.01 -7.40
C LEU A 838 17.35 -39.49 -7.59
N ALA A 839 16.41 -40.28 -8.15
CA ALA A 839 16.58 -41.70 -8.46
C ALA A 839 17.81 -42.00 -9.34
N ALA A 840 18.17 -41.09 -10.26
CA ALA A 840 19.31 -41.20 -11.17
C ALA A 840 20.55 -40.39 -10.72
N LEU A 841 20.62 -39.94 -9.47
CA LEU A 841 21.91 -39.61 -8.86
C LEU A 841 22.69 -40.91 -8.64
N HIS A 842 24.02 -40.86 -8.73
CA HIS A 842 24.87 -42.06 -8.71
C HIS A 842 26.01 -41.92 -7.70
N ASP A 843 26.15 -42.87 -6.76
CA ASP A 843 27.17 -42.76 -5.69
C ASP A 843 28.59 -43.15 -6.12
N GLY A 844 28.75 -43.56 -7.39
CA GLY A 844 29.98 -44.12 -7.95
C GLY A 844 29.97 -45.65 -8.02
N LYS A 845 28.99 -46.32 -7.38
CA LYS A 845 28.79 -47.77 -7.41
C LYS A 845 27.39 -48.16 -7.87
N GLN A 846 26.38 -47.36 -7.55
CA GLN A 846 24.96 -47.63 -7.82
C GLN A 846 24.13 -46.35 -7.89
N TRP A 847 22.95 -46.45 -8.53
CA TRP A 847 21.95 -45.38 -8.58
C TRP A 847 21.25 -45.21 -7.23
N LEU A 848 20.85 -43.99 -6.89
CA LEU A 848 20.28 -43.66 -5.56
C LEU A 848 19.00 -44.45 -5.25
N THR A 849 18.19 -44.75 -6.27
CA THR A 849 16.99 -45.60 -6.12
C THR A 849 17.30 -47.04 -5.69
N GLN A 850 18.49 -47.57 -6.00
CA GLN A 850 18.91 -48.90 -5.50
C GLN A 850 19.12 -48.90 -3.98
N ARG A 851 19.28 -47.72 -3.36
CA ARG A 851 19.48 -47.52 -1.92
C ARG A 851 18.22 -47.03 -1.21
N TYR A 852 17.49 -46.07 -1.80
CA TYR A 852 16.39 -45.37 -1.14
C TYR A 852 15.09 -45.38 -1.95
N GLN A 853 13.96 -45.50 -1.27
CA GLN A 853 12.65 -45.10 -1.77
C GLN A 853 12.63 -43.56 -1.87
N ILE A 854 11.96 -43.00 -2.88
CA ILE A 854 11.97 -41.55 -3.13
C ILE A 854 10.54 -41.05 -3.41
N ASN A 855 10.09 -40.07 -2.62
CA ASN A 855 8.77 -39.44 -2.73
C ASN A 855 8.90 -37.90 -2.72
N TYR A 856 8.41 -37.23 -3.74
CA TYR A 856 8.50 -35.79 -3.94
C TYR A 856 7.32 -35.07 -3.27
N LEU A 857 7.58 -33.92 -2.64
CA LEU A 857 6.57 -33.03 -2.09
C LEU A 857 6.38 -31.81 -2.97
N THR A 858 5.12 -31.47 -3.19
CA THR A 858 4.65 -30.24 -3.85
C THR A 858 5.11 -28.99 -3.07
N ALA A 859 4.74 -28.89 -1.80
CA ALA A 859 5.31 -27.99 -0.79
C ALA A 859 4.99 -28.55 0.62
N LEU A 860 5.73 -28.14 1.65
CA LEU A 860 5.65 -28.77 2.97
C LEU A 860 4.41 -28.34 3.77
N ALA A 861 3.92 -27.12 3.53
CA ALA A 861 2.65 -26.61 4.04
C ALA A 861 1.40 -27.11 3.28
N LEU A 862 1.58 -27.78 2.13
CA LEU A 862 0.48 -28.19 1.23
C LEU A 862 0.24 -29.71 1.18
N THR A 863 1.24 -30.53 1.50
CA THR A 863 1.09 -32.00 1.49
C THR A 863 0.74 -32.54 2.88
N PRO A 864 -0.41 -33.23 3.06
CA PRO A 864 -0.67 -34.03 4.25
C PRO A 864 0.23 -35.28 4.24
N LEU A 865 0.90 -35.54 5.36
CA LEU A 865 1.90 -36.61 5.53
C LEU A 865 1.42 -37.70 6.50
N ASP A 866 0.11 -37.94 6.51
CA ASP A 866 -0.51 -39.07 7.21
C ASP A 866 -0.46 -40.31 6.29
N PRO A 867 0.00 -41.49 6.75
CA PRO A 867 0.15 -42.68 5.91
C PRO A 867 -1.12 -43.03 5.13
N ASP A 868 -0.97 -43.42 3.86
CA ASP A 868 -2.14 -43.79 3.07
C ASP A 868 -2.66 -45.18 3.51
N HIS A 869 -3.97 -45.30 3.69
CA HIS A 869 -4.61 -46.56 4.08
C HIS A 869 -4.84 -47.45 2.85
N ASN A 870 -3.73 -47.73 2.16
CA ASN A 870 -3.53 -48.38 0.86
C ASN A 870 -4.76 -49.21 0.40
N PRO A 871 -5.77 -48.58 -0.23
CA PRO A 871 -7.06 -49.21 -0.44
C PRO A 871 -6.99 -50.20 -1.60
N LYS A 872 -7.75 -51.30 -1.53
CA LYS A 872 -7.75 -52.35 -2.57
C LYS A 872 -7.83 -51.73 -3.98
N PRO A 873 -6.92 -52.07 -4.92
CA PRO A 873 -6.90 -51.47 -6.24
C PRO A 873 -8.22 -51.66 -7.00
N ARG A 874 -8.84 -50.53 -7.35
CA ARG A 874 -9.92 -50.41 -8.33
C ARG A 874 -9.42 -49.37 -9.33
N VAL A 875 -9.00 -49.84 -10.49
CA VAL A 875 -8.26 -48.99 -11.44
C VAL A 875 -9.20 -48.53 -12.55
N LEU A 876 -9.24 -47.23 -12.82
CA LEU A 876 -9.73 -46.73 -14.10
C LEU A 876 -8.51 -46.51 -14.99
N ALA A 877 -8.32 -47.36 -15.99
CA ALA A 877 -7.16 -47.33 -16.88
C ALA A 877 -7.57 -46.89 -18.29
N ALA A 878 -7.05 -45.75 -18.73
CA ALA A 878 -7.41 -45.16 -20.00
C ALA A 878 -6.21 -45.07 -20.96
N ALA A 879 -6.44 -45.28 -22.26
CA ALA A 879 -5.39 -45.22 -23.28
C ALA A 879 -5.82 -44.44 -24.53
N LEU A 880 -4.88 -43.64 -25.06
CA LEU A 880 -4.91 -43.14 -26.43
C LEU A 880 -3.96 -43.99 -27.29
N THR A 881 -4.47 -44.54 -28.39
CA THR A 881 -3.75 -45.46 -29.29
C THR A 881 -3.56 -44.89 -30.70
N GLN A 882 -4.26 -43.79 -31.01
CA GLN A 882 -4.37 -43.21 -32.34
C GLN A 882 -3.62 -41.87 -32.45
N ASN A 883 -3.33 -41.46 -33.69
CA ASN A 883 -2.90 -40.09 -33.96
C ASN A 883 -4.03 -39.10 -33.61
N ARG A 884 -3.68 -37.93 -33.08
CA ARG A 884 -4.61 -36.82 -32.82
C ARG A 884 -3.98 -35.49 -33.22
N GLU A 885 -4.78 -34.59 -33.79
CA GLU A 885 -4.41 -33.20 -34.02
C GLU A 885 -5.23 -32.31 -33.10
N VAL A 886 -4.58 -31.37 -32.41
CA VAL A 886 -5.25 -30.46 -31.47
C VAL A 886 -4.84 -29.02 -31.76
N ASN A 887 -5.82 -28.15 -31.94
CA ASN A 887 -5.59 -26.72 -32.09
C ASN A 887 -5.46 -26.05 -30.71
N LEU A 888 -4.23 -25.68 -30.34
CA LEU A 888 -3.90 -25.04 -29.07
C LEU A 888 -3.18 -23.73 -29.36
N LEU A 889 -3.61 -22.63 -28.72
CA LEU A 889 -2.98 -21.30 -28.85
C LEU A 889 -2.91 -20.77 -30.31
N GLY A 890 -3.80 -21.24 -31.19
CA GLY A 890 -3.79 -20.90 -32.62
C GLY A 890 -2.78 -21.70 -33.46
N GLN A 891 -2.15 -22.74 -32.91
CA GLN A 891 -1.25 -23.67 -33.61
C GLN A 891 -1.81 -25.10 -33.54
N THR A 892 -1.62 -25.88 -34.60
CA THR A 892 -2.03 -27.29 -34.66
C THR A 892 -0.90 -28.18 -34.16
N TYR A 893 -1.08 -28.78 -32.98
CA TYR A 893 -0.17 -29.75 -32.41
C TYR A 893 -0.53 -31.16 -32.87
N ARG A 894 0.47 -31.92 -33.35
CA ARG A 894 0.32 -33.29 -33.84
C ARG A 894 0.84 -34.27 -32.80
N PHE A 895 -0.07 -34.98 -32.15
CA PHE A 895 0.25 -36.00 -31.16
C PHE A 895 0.29 -37.37 -31.86
N PRO A 896 1.46 -38.05 -31.92
CA PRO A 896 1.58 -39.34 -32.60
C PRO A 896 0.89 -40.46 -31.81
N ALA A 897 0.43 -41.46 -32.53
CA ALA A 897 -0.09 -42.71 -31.98
C ALA A 897 0.93 -43.36 -31.05
N LEU A 898 0.52 -43.60 -29.80
CA LEU A 898 1.29 -44.33 -28.81
C LEU A 898 0.93 -45.83 -28.97
N GLN A 899 1.91 -46.63 -29.38
CA GLN A 899 1.70 -48.02 -29.79
C GLN A 899 1.67 -48.98 -28.60
N PHE A 900 2.23 -48.58 -27.45
CA PHE A 900 2.36 -49.43 -26.27
C PHE A 900 1.34 -49.11 -25.15
N THR A 901 0.58 -48.02 -25.24
CA THR A 901 -0.50 -47.69 -24.29
C THR A 901 -1.63 -48.73 -24.26
N GLN A 902 -1.98 -49.32 -25.41
CA GLN A 902 -2.99 -50.38 -25.45
C GLN A 902 -2.48 -51.70 -24.82
N PRO A 903 -1.26 -52.20 -25.14
CA PRO A 903 -0.62 -53.23 -24.34
C PRO A 903 -0.58 -52.91 -22.84
N GLU A 904 -0.13 -51.72 -22.44
CA GLU A 904 -0.03 -51.28 -21.03
C GLU A 904 -1.38 -51.43 -20.29
N VAL A 905 -2.46 -50.87 -20.84
CA VAL A 905 -3.80 -50.94 -20.23
C VAL A 905 -4.39 -52.36 -20.26
N LYS A 906 -4.09 -53.17 -21.28
CA LYS A 906 -4.50 -54.59 -21.34
C LYS A 906 -3.78 -55.44 -20.29
N ASN A 907 -2.46 -55.29 -20.15
CA ASN A 907 -1.65 -55.99 -19.17
C ASN A 907 -2.09 -55.61 -17.73
N LEU A 908 -2.34 -54.33 -17.49
CA LEU A 908 -2.87 -53.81 -16.23
C LEU A 908 -4.22 -54.43 -15.86
N ALA A 909 -5.14 -54.57 -16.82
CA ALA A 909 -6.44 -55.20 -16.59
C ALA A 909 -6.36 -56.72 -16.38
N GLN A 910 -5.41 -57.42 -17.00
CA GLN A 910 -5.13 -58.84 -16.73
C GLN A 910 -4.56 -59.04 -15.32
N LEU A 911 -3.65 -58.17 -14.89
CA LEU A 911 -3.01 -58.21 -13.59
C LEU A 911 -3.97 -57.83 -12.44
N LEU A 912 -4.84 -56.86 -12.66
CA LEU A 912 -5.83 -56.37 -11.69
C LEU A 912 -7.24 -56.50 -12.28
N PRO A 913 -7.92 -57.65 -12.12
CA PRO A 913 -9.22 -57.92 -12.77
C PRO A 913 -10.35 -56.93 -12.45
N ASN A 914 -10.23 -56.12 -11.40
CA ASN A 914 -11.14 -55.03 -11.06
C ASN A 914 -10.75 -53.69 -11.76
N THR A 915 -10.19 -53.77 -12.97
CA THR A 915 -9.80 -52.61 -13.78
C THR A 915 -10.88 -52.30 -14.81
N THR A 916 -11.45 -51.10 -14.76
CA THR A 916 -12.26 -50.56 -15.85
C THR A 916 -11.33 -49.95 -16.89
N THR A 917 -11.45 -50.38 -18.15
CA THR A 917 -10.63 -49.87 -19.26
C THR A 917 -11.42 -48.89 -20.12
N LEU A 918 -10.76 -47.83 -20.60
CA LEU A 918 -11.31 -46.86 -21.57
C LEU A 918 -10.29 -46.65 -22.69
N ILE A 919 -10.63 -46.95 -23.94
CA ILE A 919 -9.69 -46.85 -25.07
C ILE A 919 -10.27 -45.93 -26.15
N ASP A 920 -9.44 -45.02 -26.65
CA ASP A 920 -9.77 -44.03 -27.69
C ASP A 920 -11.12 -43.33 -27.44
N GLU A 921 -12.15 -43.53 -28.26
CA GLU A 921 -13.46 -42.87 -28.12
C GLU A 921 -14.15 -43.12 -26.76
N GLN A 922 -13.81 -44.21 -26.07
CA GLN A 922 -14.31 -44.46 -24.71
C GLN A 922 -13.58 -43.62 -23.65
N PHE A 923 -12.34 -43.22 -23.91
CA PHE A 923 -11.55 -42.33 -23.07
C PHE A 923 -11.92 -40.87 -23.36
N ASN A 924 -13.11 -40.49 -22.91
CA ASN A 924 -13.70 -39.16 -23.08
C ASN A 924 -14.06 -38.52 -21.73
N ARG A 925 -14.40 -37.23 -21.74
CA ARG A 925 -14.75 -36.46 -20.52
C ARG A 925 -15.90 -37.07 -19.70
N ALA A 926 -16.92 -37.62 -20.36
CA ALA A 926 -18.10 -38.16 -19.68
C ALA A 926 -17.79 -39.46 -18.93
N ASN A 927 -17.11 -40.40 -19.59
CA ASN A 927 -16.74 -41.69 -19.01
C ASN A 927 -15.72 -41.54 -17.88
N LEU A 928 -14.78 -40.60 -17.98
CA LEU A 928 -13.90 -40.24 -16.85
C LEU A 928 -14.70 -39.72 -15.65
N SER A 929 -15.64 -38.80 -15.90
CA SER A 929 -16.45 -38.20 -14.82
C SER A 929 -17.32 -39.22 -14.09
N GLN A 930 -17.76 -40.29 -14.78
CA GLN A 930 -18.51 -41.40 -14.18
C GLN A 930 -17.62 -42.45 -13.49
N GLY A 931 -16.45 -42.75 -14.07
CA GLY A 931 -15.57 -43.82 -13.61
C GLY A 931 -14.69 -43.44 -12.41
N VAL A 932 -14.07 -42.25 -12.40
CA VAL A 932 -13.07 -41.90 -11.36
C VAL A 932 -13.66 -41.86 -9.94
N PRO A 933 -14.92 -41.44 -9.67
CA PRO A 933 -15.53 -41.57 -8.33
C PRO A 933 -15.56 -43.00 -7.77
N GLN A 934 -15.50 -44.03 -8.63
CA GLN A 934 -15.49 -45.44 -8.25
C GLN A 934 -14.08 -46.02 -8.12
N ALA A 935 -13.08 -45.34 -8.71
CA ALA A 935 -11.69 -45.78 -8.69
C ALA A 935 -10.98 -45.47 -7.35
N THR A 936 -9.94 -46.23 -7.06
CA THR A 936 -8.89 -45.86 -6.11
C THR A 936 -7.59 -45.50 -6.83
N ILE A 937 -7.40 -45.92 -8.08
CA ILE A 937 -6.28 -45.49 -8.94
C ILE A 937 -6.82 -45.03 -10.30
N LEU A 938 -6.37 -43.88 -10.77
CA LEU A 938 -6.61 -43.39 -12.13
C LEU A 938 -5.30 -43.52 -12.93
N HIS A 939 -5.32 -44.27 -14.03
CA HIS A 939 -4.18 -44.48 -14.91
C HIS A 939 -4.46 -43.92 -16.30
N LEU A 940 -3.62 -43.01 -16.79
CA LEU A 940 -3.79 -42.28 -18.04
C LEU A 940 -2.57 -42.54 -18.96
N ALA A 941 -2.73 -43.46 -19.89
CA ALA A 941 -1.76 -43.82 -20.92
C ALA A 941 -1.97 -42.94 -22.16
N THR A 942 -1.59 -41.67 -22.03
CA THR A 942 -1.83 -40.62 -23.02
C THR A 942 -0.84 -39.46 -22.91
N HIS A 943 -0.79 -38.64 -23.96
CA HIS A 943 0.00 -37.41 -24.02
C HIS A 943 -0.45 -36.37 -22.97
N GLY A 944 0.51 -35.89 -22.18
CA GLY A 944 0.39 -34.69 -21.36
C GLY A 944 1.35 -33.60 -21.85
N MET A 945 0.88 -32.35 -21.89
CA MET A 945 1.63 -31.19 -22.39
C MET A 945 1.55 -30.08 -21.36
N PHE A 946 2.66 -29.80 -20.66
CA PHE A 946 2.71 -28.77 -19.61
C PHE A 946 3.50 -27.54 -20.08
N VAL A 947 2.92 -26.35 -19.93
CA VAL A 947 3.53 -25.08 -20.37
C VAL A 947 4.06 -24.31 -19.15
N PRO A 948 5.38 -24.05 -19.05
CA PRO A 948 5.96 -23.24 -17.98
C PRO A 948 5.30 -21.85 -17.89
N GLY A 949 4.85 -21.48 -16.69
CA GLY A 949 4.17 -20.20 -16.43
C GLY A 949 2.75 -20.04 -16.99
N SER A 950 2.27 -20.95 -17.86
CA SER A 950 0.95 -20.88 -18.52
C SER A 950 0.08 -22.12 -18.25
N PRO A 951 -0.34 -22.33 -16.99
CA PRO A 951 -1.05 -23.53 -16.51
C PRO A 951 -2.42 -23.82 -17.14
N ASP A 952 -3.10 -22.81 -17.66
CA ASP A 952 -4.37 -22.96 -18.40
C ASP A 952 -4.15 -23.47 -19.84
N GLN A 953 -2.91 -23.38 -20.34
CA GLN A 953 -2.45 -23.97 -21.60
C GLN A 953 -1.89 -25.40 -21.38
N SER A 954 -1.69 -25.80 -20.12
CA SER A 954 -1.26 -27.15 -19.74
C SER A 954 -2.42 -28.15 -19.79
N ILE A 955 -2.30 -29.17 -20.65
CA ILE A 955 -3.37 -30.13 -20.97
C ILE A 955 -2.96 -31.60 -20.73
N ILE A 956 -3.99 -32.43 -20.60
CA ILE A 956 -3.95 -33.87 -20.85
C ILE A 956 -4.85 -34.13 -22.08
N LEU A 957 -4.34 -34.91 -23.04
CA LEU A 957 -5.09 -35.33 -24.22
C LEU A 957 -5.96 -36.55 -23.90
N LEU A 958 -7.21 -36.53 -24.33
CA LEU A 958 -8.15 -37.63 -24.19
C LEU A 958 -8.23 -38.45 -25.49
N GLY A 959 -8.77 -39.66 -25.38
CA GLY A 959 -8.81 -40.63 -26.48
C GLY A 959 -9.76 -40.22 -27.61
N ASP A 960 -10.85 -39.52 -27.29
CA ASP A 960 -11.75 -38.87 -28.27
C ASP A 960 -11.11 -37.66 -28.99
N GLY A 961 -9.85 -37.33 -28.69
CA GLY A 961 -9.15 -36.16 -29.24
C GLY A 961 -9.51 -34.83 -28.57
N SER A 962 -10.45 -34.81 -27.63
CA SER A 962 -10.67 -33.66 -26.75
C SER A 962 -9.53 -33.55 -25.72
N THR A 963 -9.38 -32.39 -25.10
CA THR A 963 -8.36 -32.16 -24.06
C THR A 963 -9.01 -31.76 -22.75
N ILE A 964 -8.34 -31.98 -21.63
CA ILE A 964 -8.71 -31.38 -20.33
C ILE A 964 -7.49 -30.65 -19.74
N ASN A 965 -7.67 -29.40 -19.29
CA ASN A 965 -6.56 -28.62 -18.72
C ASN A 965 -6.47 -28.72 -17.18
N LEU A 966 -5.31 -28.36 -16.61
CA LEU A 966 -5.04 -28.44 -15.16
C LEU A 966 -6.04 -27.67 -14.28
N ARG A 967 -6.72 -26.66 -14.81
CA ARG A 967 -7.73 -25.87 -14.08
C ARG A 967 -9.12 -26.49 -14.16
N GLU A 968 -9.49 -27.07 -15.29
CA GLU A 968 -10.74 -27.84 -15.41
C GLU A 968 -10.75 -29.03 -14.46
N ILE A 969 -9.61 -29.72 -14.34
CA ILE A 969 -9.40 -30.81 -13.37
C ILE A 969 -9.72 -30.32 -11.95
N GLU A 970 -9.15 -29.20 -11.50
CA GLU A 970 -9.44 -28.66 -10.16
C GLU A 970 -10.94 -28.40 -9.92
N GLN A 971 -11.66 -27.94 -10.95
CA GLN A 971 -13.05 -27.53 -10.83
C GLN A 971 -14.03 -28.70 -10.96
N GLN A 972 -13.74 -29.68 -11.82
CA GLN A 972 -14.64 -30.77 -12.20
C GLN A 972 -14.35 -32.06 -11.41
N TRP A 973 -13.09 -32.28 -10.97
CA TRP A 973 -12.67 -33.52 -10.32
C TRP A 973 -12.60 -33.35 -8.80
N LYS A 974 -13.40 -34.16 -8.09
CA LYS A 974 -13.51 -34.19 -6.62
C LYS A 974 -13.65 -35.64 -6.15
N PHE A 975 -12.51 -36.27 -5.88
CA PHE A 975 -12.35 -37.71 -5.70
C PHE A 975 -11.55 -38.01 -4.40
N PRO A 976 -12.18 -37.90 -3.21
CA PRO A 976 -11.48 -38.04 -1.92
C PRO A 976 -10.96 -39.47 -1.63
N ASN A 977 -11.35 -40.45 -2.44
CA ASN A 977 -10.98 -41.87 -2.31
C ASN A 977 -9.81 -42.29 -3.22
N LEU A 978 -9.24 -41.34 -3.99
CA LEU A 978 -8.22 -41.61 -5.00
C LEU A 978 -6.83 -41.68 -4.32
N SER A 979 -6.21 -42.86 -4.28
CA SER A 979 -4.87 -43.02 -3.69
C SER A 979 -3.76 -42.62 -4.66
N LEU A 980 -3.98 -42.81 -5.97
CA LEU A 980 -2.98 -42.54 -6.99
C LEU A 980 -3.59 -42.06 -8.32
N VAL A 981 -2.95 -41.06 -8.93
CA VAL A 981 -3.07 -40.76 -10.36
C VAL A 981 -1.77 -41.12 -11.05
N VAL A 982 -1.80 -41.77 -12.21
CA VAL A 982 -0.63 -42.03 -13.06
C VAL A 982 -0.88 -41.42 -14.43
N LEU A 983 0.08 -40.66 -14.93
CA LEU A 983 0.14 -40.18 -16.32
C LEU A 983 1.43 -40.75 -16.93
N SER A 984 1.31 -41.80 -17.74
CA SER A 984 2.44 -42.62 -18.17
C SER A 984 3.10 -42.10 -19.46
N ALA A 985 2.34 -41.96 -20.54
CA ALA A 985 2.88 -41.68 -21.87
C ALA A 985 3.10 -40.18 -22.17
N CYS A 986 3.96 -39.52 -21.39
CA CYS A 986 4.15 -38.07 -21.42
C CYS A 986 5.17 -37.56 -22.47
N GLU A 987 4.79 -36.50 -23.19
CA GLU A 987 5.69 -35.62 -23.97
C GLU A 987 5.91 -34.28 -23.23
N THR A 988 6.45 -34.34 -22.02
CA THR A 988 6.58 -33.17 -21.12
C THR A 988 7.74 -32.22 -21.48
N ALA A 989 7.62 -31.54 -22.63
CA ALA A 989 8.57 -30.49 -23.04
C ALA A 989 7.93 -29.38 -23.90
N ILE A 990 7.83 -28.16 -23.37
CA ILE A 990 7.64 -26.93 -24.15
C ILE A 990 8.61 -25.85 -23.66
N GLY A 991 9.34 -25.24 -24.60
CA GLY A 991 10.24 -24.11 -24.36
C GLY A 991 11.71 -24.50 -24.19
N GLY A 992 12.58 -24.02 -25.09
CA GLY A 992 14.03 -24.31 -25.09
C GLY A 992 14.86 -23.61 -23.99
N LYS A 993 14.22 -23.16 -22.90
CA LYS A 993 14.87 -22.58 -21.72
C LYS A 993 14.14 -23.07 -20.47
N LEU A 994 14.90 -23.63 -19.52
CA LEU A 994 14.35 -24.13 -18.26
C LEU A 994 13.70 -23.00 -17.44
N GLY A 995 12.58 -23.32 -16.79
CA GLY A 995 11.94 -22.47 -15.78
C GLY A 995 12.44 -22.80 -14.38
N ASN A 996 11.59 -22.57 -13.38
CA ASN A 996 11.82 -23.02 -11.99
C ASN A 996 11.21 -24.41 -11.71
N GLY A 997 10.84 -25.20 -12.74
CA GLY A 997 10.27 -26.55 -12.62
C GLY A 997 8.93 -26.64 -11.92
N ILE A 998 8.14 -25.56 -11.89
CA ILE A 998 6.88 -25.53 -11.17
C ILE A 998 5.78 -26.33 -11.85
N GLU A 999 5.79 -26.42 -13.18
CA GLU A 999 4.79 -27.12 -13.97
C GLU A 999 4.66 -28.60 -13.60
N VAL A 1000 5.78 -29.23 -13.25
CA VAL A 1000 5.87 -30.61 -12.73
C VAL A 1000 5.12 -30.76 -11.40
N LEU A 1001 5.48 -29.97 -10.39
CA LEU A 1001 4.83 -30.05 -9.08
C LEU A 1001 3.40 -29.50 -9.10
N GLY A 1002 3.07 -28.65 -10.07
CA GLY A 1002 1.73 -28.12 -10.28
C GLY A 1002 0.72 -29.17 -10.75
N PHE A 1003 1.14 -30.14 -11.58
CA PHE A 1003 0.34 -31.33 -11.86
C PHE A 1003 0.03 -32.10 -10.56
N GLY A 1004 1.07 -32.38 -9.76
CA GLY A 1004 0.92 -33.00 -8.44
C GLY A 1004 -0.02 -32.24 -7.51
N TYR A 1005 0.11 -30.91 -7.42
CA TYR A 1005 -0.78 -30.06 -6.62
C TYR A 1005 -2.25 -30.16 -7.04
N GLN A 1006 -2.54 -30.14 -8.34
CA GLN A 1006 -3.94 -30.25 -8.78
C GLN A 1006 -4.51 -31.63 -8.51
N MET A 1007 -3.75 -32.71 -8.67
CA MET A 1007 -4.21 -34.04 -8.26
C MET A 1007 -4.49 -34.08 -6.74
N GLN A 1008 -3.62 -33.50 -5.91
CA GLN A 1008 -3.88 -33.36 -4.48
C GLN A 1008 -5.16 -32.54 -4.18
N ARG A 1009 -5.51 -31.55 -5.02
CA ARG A 1009 -6.73 -30.73 -4.89
C ARG A 1009 -7.98 -31.30 -5.56
N THR A 1010 -7.88 -32.38 -6.34
CA THR A 1010 -9.03 -33.26 -6.62
C THR A 1010 -9.29 -34.20 -5.44
N GLY A 1011 -8.27 -34.49 -4.63
CA GLY A 1011 -8.33 -35.42 -3.49
C GLY A 1011 -7.36 -36.59 -3.61
N ALA A 1012 -6.56 -36.67 -4.68
CA ALA A 1012 -5.59 -37.73 -4.86
C ALA A 1012 -4.47 -37.68 -3.80
N ARG A 1013 -4.15 -38.81 -3.17
CA ARG A 1013 -3.04 -38.87 -2.19
C ARG A 1013 -1.68 -38.66 -2.86
N ALA A 1014 -1.46 -39.25 -4.04
CA ALA A 1014 -0.25 -39.06 -4.84
C ALA A 1014 -0.54 -39.01 -6.35
N ALA A 1015 0.46 -38.55 -7.11
CA ALA A 1015 0.49 -38.61 -8.56
C ALA A 1015 1.85 -39.11 -9.08
N ILE A 1016 1.88 -39.83 -10.20
CA ILE A 1016 3.09 -40.17 -10.96
C ILE A 1016 3.01 -39.51 -12.34
N SER A 1017 4.13 -38.89 -12.76
CA SER A 1017 4.30 -38.28 -14.08
C SER A 1017 5.79 -38.21 -14.46
N SER A 1018 6.11 -38.10 -15.75
CA SER A 1018 7.50 -37.93 -16.20
C SER A 1018 7.95 -36.46 -16.24
N LEU A 1019 9.21 -36.22 -15.87
CA LEU A 1019 9.88 -34.92 -15.92
C LEU A 1019 10.20 -34.40 -17.34
N TRP A 1020 10.22 -35.29 -18.34
CA TRP A 1020 10.42 -34.99 -19.77
C TRP A 1020 9.88 -36.12 -20.65
N LYS A 1021 10.00 -35.99 -21.98
CA LYS A 1021 9.53 -36.97 -22.97
C LYS A 1021 10.20 -38.36 -22.82
N VAL A 1022 9.37 -39.38 -22.62
CA VAL A 1022 9.76 -40.77 -22.41
C VAL A 1022 9.60 -41.66 -23.65
N ASP A 1023 10.09 -42.89 -23.56
CA ASP A 1023 9.92 -43.95 -24.57
C ASP A 1023 8.70 -44.80 -24.21
N ASP A 1024 7.76 -44.93 -25.15
CA ASP A 1024 6.46 -45.57 -24.98
C ASP A 1024 6.59 -47.07 -24.61
N GLY A 1025 7.48 -47.80 -25.28
CA GLY A 1025 7.73 -49.22 -24.98
C GLY A 1025 8.41 -49.43 -23.63
N GLY A 1026 9.40 -48.59 -23.30
CA GLY A 1026 10.02 -48.59 -21.97
C GLY A 1026 9.05 -48.23 -20.84
N THR A 1027 8.13 -47.30 -21.11
CA THR A 1027 7.05 -46.90 -20.20
C THR A 1027 6.09 -48.05 -19.92
N GLN A 1028 5.66 -48.78 -20.96
CA GLN A 1028 4.80 -49.96 -20.80
C GLN A 1028 5.47 -51.08 -19.98
N VAL A 1029 6.79 -51.27 -20.08
CA VAL A 1029 7.51 -52.21 -19.21
C VAL A 1029 7.54 -51.69 -17.76
N LEU A 1030 7.83 -50.41 -17.55
CA LEU A 1030 7.86 -49.78 -16.23
C LEU A 1030 6.49 -49.84 -15.54
N MET A 1031 5.39 -49.53 -16.24
CA MET A 1031 4.04 -49.53 -15.67
C MET A 1031 3.54 -50.94 -15.35
N ASN A 1032 3.74 -51.93 -16.24
CA ASN A 1032 3.49 -53.34 -15.92
C ASN A 1032 4.18 -53.75 -14.60
N THR A 1033 5.45 -53.39 -14.48
CA THR A 1033 6.31 -53.73 -13.34
C THR A 1033 5.85 -53.05 -12.05
N PHE A 1034 5.47 -51.77 -12.14
CA PHE A 1034 4.97 -50.96 -11.03
C PHE A 1034 3.66 -51.51 -10.46
N TYR A 1035 2.69 -51.84 -11.32
CA TYR A 1035 1.43 -52.43 -10.86
C TYR A 1035 1.63 -53.87 -10.33
N GLY A 1036 2.60 -54.62 -10.85
CA GLY A 1036 2.99 -55.92 -10.29
C GLY A 1036 3.48 -55.82 -8.85
N ALA A 1037 4.31 -54.81 -8.57
CA ALA A 1037 4.75 -54.49 -7.21
C ALA A 1037 3.60 -54.01 -6.30
N LEU A 1038 2.68 -53.19 -6.81
CA LEU A 1038 1.48 -52.77 -6.05
C LEU A 1038 0.54 -53.94 -5.74
N GLN A 1039 0.39 -54.93 -6.65
CA GLN A 1039 -0.43 -56.11 -6.43
C GLN A 1039 0.07 -56.94 -5.22
N GLN A 1040 1.38 -56.93 -4.95
CA GLN A 1040 2.00 -57.55 -3.78
C GLN A 1040 1.83 -56.76 -2.48
N GLY A 1041 1.07 -55.66 -2.48
CA GLY A 1041 0.79 -54.85 -1.30
C GLY A 1041 1.87 -53.85 -0.92
N MET A 1042 2.85 -53.58 -1.81
CA MET A 1042 3.86 -52.55 -1.58
C MET A 1042 3.26 -51.14 -1.49
N THR A 1043 3.93 -50.23 -0.78
CA THR A 1043 3.62 -48.79 -0.85
C THR A 1043 3.97 -48.25 -2.24
N LYS A 1044 3.41 -47.09 -2.63
CA LYS A 1044 3.64 -46.52 -3.98
C LYS A 1044 5.12 -46.18 -4.18
N ALA A 1045 5.79 -45.63 -3.15
CA ALA A 1045 7.22 -45.35 -3.18
C ALA A 1045 8.06 -46.64 -3.29
N LYS A 1046 7.67 -47.71 -2.59
CA LYS A 1046 8.36 -49.00 -2.66
C LYS A 1046 8.17 -49.70 -3.99
N ALA A 1047 6.95 -49.68 -4.53
CA ALA A 1047 6.63 -50.23 -5.84
C ALA A 1047 7.43 -49.55 -6.96
N LEU A 1048 7.55 -48.22 -6.93
CA LEU A 1048 8.38 -47.48 -7.89
C LEU A 1048 9.87 -47.78 -7.70
N GLN A 1049 10.36 -47.90 -6.45
CA GLN A 1049 11.75 -48.26 -6.17
C GLN A 1049 12.10 -49.66 -6.71
N GLU A 1050 11.31 -50.68 -6.39
CA GLU A 1050 11.56 -52.05 -6.86
C GLU A 1050 11.41 -52.17 -8.38
N THR A 1051 10.53 -51.38 -8.99
CA THR A 1051 10.42 -51.25 -10.44
C THR A 1051 11.69 -50.68 -11.07
N GLN A 1052 12.19 -49.55 -10.56
CA GLN A 1052 13.44 -48.95 -11.05
C GLN A 1052 14.61 -49.92 -10.87
N LYS A 1053 14.70 -50.63 -9.73
CA LYS A 1053 15.68 -51.69 -9.49
C LYS A 1053 15.53 -52.87 -10.46
N ALA A 1054 14.31 -53.28 -10.81
CA ALA A 1054 14.06 -54.35 -11.77
C ALA A 1054 14.53 -53.96 -13.19
N LEU A 1055 14.27 -52.73 -13.64
CA LEU A 1055 14.77 -52.24 -14.94
C LEU A 1055 16.30 -52.08 -14.96
N ILE A 1056 16.90 -51.54 -13.88
CA ILE A 1056 18.37 -51.42 -13.75
C ILE A 1056 19.07 -52.79 -13.81
N THR A 1057 18.52 -53.79 -13.10
CA THR A 1057 19.19 -55.10 -12.93
C THR A 1057 18.74 -56.15 -13.92
N GLY A 1058 17.59 -55.98 -14.58
CA GLY A 1058 16.89 -57.00 -15.36
C GLY A 1058 16.26 -58.12 -14.52
N ASN A 1059 16.08 -57.95 -13.21
CA ASN A 1059 15.51 -58.97 -12.33
C ASN A 1059 14.08 -58.60 -11.88
N TYR A 1060 13.07 -59.24 -12.47
CA TYR A 1060 11.65 -58.94 -12.26
C TYR A 1060 10.96 -59.84 -11.20
N THR A 1061 11.70 -60.72 -10.52
CA THR A 1061 11.12 -61.68 -9.56
C THR A 1061 10.50 -61.01 -8.33
N THR A 1062 11.04 -59.87 -7.88
CA THR A 1062 10.55 -59.11 -6.72
C THR A 1062 9.28 -58.28 -6.99
N VAL A 1063 8.82 -58.27 -8.24
CA VAL A 1063 7.72 -57.41 -8.72
C VAL A 1063 6.66 -58.21 -9.52
N GLY A 1064 6.73 -59.54 -9.46
CA GLY A 1064 5.68 -60.45 -9.96
C GLY A 1064 5.94 -61.07 -11.33
N GLY A 1065 7.00 -60.66 -12.03
CA GLY A 1065 7.42 -61.30 -13.27
C GLY A 1065 8.03 -62.68 -13.00
N GLN A 1066 7.60 -63.69 -13.76
CA GLN A 1066 8.39 -64.93 -13.85
C GLN A 1066 9.74 -64.64 -14.51
N ARG A 1067 10.70 -65.55 -14.32
CA ARG A 1067 12.10 -65.37 -14.77
C ARG A 1067 12.30 -65.55 -16.29
N SER A 1068 11.21 -65.79 -17.00
CA SER A 1068 11.07 -65.97 -18.44
C SER A 1068 9.82 -65.22 -18.92
N ASP A 1069 9.81 -64.86 -20.20
CA ASP A 1069 8.64 -64.40 -20.96
C ASP A 1069 8.00 -63.05 -20.55
N VAL A 1070 8.82 -62.11 -20.09
CA VAL A 1070 8.54 -60.69 -20.36
C VAL A 1070 8.86 -60.43 -21.84
N GLU A 1071 7.86 -60.51 -22.72
CA GLU A 1071 7.99 -60.11 -24.12
C GLU A 1071 8.22 -58.58 -24.24
N VAL A 1072 9.48 -58.15 -24.15
CA VAL A 1072 9.88 -56.75 -24.41
C VAL A 1072 9.87 -56.50 -25.91
N ARG A 1073 8.69 -56.13 -26.43
CA ARG A 1073 8.54 -55.56 -27.77
C ARG A 1073 8.93 -54.08 -27.70
N VAL A 1074 9.96 -53.68 -28.45
CA VAL A 1074 10.44 -52.30 -28.55
C VAL A 1074 10.70 -52.00 -30.03
N GLU A 1075 10.29 -50.82 -30.50
CA GLU A 1075 10.48 -50.37 -31.89
C GLU A 1075 9.96 -51.39 -32.94
N ASN A 1076 8.81 -52.02 -32.65
CA ASN A 1076 8.19 -53.09 -33.47
C ASN A 1076 9.09 -54.31 -33.75
N ARG A 1077 10.08 -54.58 -32.89
CA ARG A 1077 10.86 -55.82 -32.89
C ARG A 1077 10.69 -56.57 -31.58
N ILE A 1078 10.61 -57.90 -31.66
CA ILE A 1078 10.78 -58.78 -30.51
C ILE A 1078 12.29 -58.85 -30.25
N ILE A 1079 12.75 -58.28 -29.13
CA ILE A 1079 14.17 -58.26 -28.77
C ILE A 1079 14.40 -59.34 -27.71
N GLN A 1080 15.41 -60.20 -27.92
CA GLN A 1080 15.76 -61.22 -26.93
C GLN A 1080 16.19 -60.58 -25.59
N SER A 1081 15.92 -61.29 -24.50
CA SER A 1081 15.94 -60.75 -23.12
C SER A 1081 17.26 -60.13 -22.68
N SER A 1082 18.40 -60.53 -23.24
CA SER A 1082 19.71 -59.93 -22.99
C SER A 1082 19.84 -58.50 -23.55
N ALA A 1083 19.56 -58.30 -24.84
CA ALA A 1083 19.67 -57.00 -25.49
C ALA A 1083 18.58 -56.01 -25.02
N ALA A 1084 17.39 -56.51 -24.66
CA ALA A 1084 16.36 -55.71 -24.02
C ALA A 1084 16.79 -55.19 -22.63
N ARG A 1085 17.49 -56.03 -21.85
CA ARG A 1085 17.98 -55.72 -20.50
C ARG A 1085 19.06 -54.64 -20.50
N GLU A 1086 20.05 -54.73 -21.39
CA GLU A 1086 21.07 -53.67 -21.52
C GLU A 1086 20.43 -52.32 -21.85
N ARG A 1087 19.49 -52.30 -22.81
CA ARG A 1087 18.82 -51.07 -23.24
C ARG A 1087 17.97 -50.42 -22.13
N LEU A 1088 17.13 -51.19 -21.42
CA LEU A 1088 16.25 -50.64 -20.37
C LEU A 1088 16.97 -50.25 -19.07
N SER A 1089 18.22 -50.69 -18.87
CA SER A 1089 19.01 -50.33 -17.68
C SER A 1089 19.32 -48.83 -17.57
N HIS A 1090 19.38 -48.12 -18.72
CA HIS A 1090 19.78 -46.72 -18.78
C HIS A 1090 18.75 -45.79 -18.10
N PRO A 1091 19.16 -44.82 -17.25
CA PRO A 1091 18.26 -44.02 -16.42
C PRO A 1091 17.15 -43.27 -17.16
N TYR A 1092 17.34 -42.94 -18.45
CA TYR A 1092 16.30 -42.37 -19.32
C TYR A 1092 14.96 -43.13 -19.26
N TYR A 1093 14.95 -44.46 -19.11
CA TYR A 1093 13.72 -45.25 -19.16
C TYR A 1093 12.95 -45.30 -17.83
N TRP A 1094 13.58 -44.96 -16.70
CA TRP A 1094 13.01 -45.22 -15.37
C TRP A 1094 13.13 -44.08 -14.36
N ALA A 1095 14.09 -43.16 -14.55
CA ALA A 1095 14.30 -41.97 -13.73
C ALA A 1095 13.38 -40.75 -14.02
N PRO A 1096 12.78 -40.57 -15.22
CA PRO A 1096 11.88 -39.45 -15.47
C PRO A 1096 10.63 -39.48 -14.58
N PHE A 1097 10.14 -40.70 -14.28
CA PHE A 1097 8.93 -40.91 -13.49
C PHE A 1097 9.18 -40.63 -12.02
N ILE A 1098 8.52 -39.60 -11.50
CA ILE A 1098 8.57 -39.22 -10.09
C ILE A 1098 7.20 -39.36 -9.44
N LEU A 1099 7.20 -39.82 -8.20
CA LEU A 1099 6.03 -39.94 -7.33
C LEU A 1099 5.89 -38.67 -6.49
N ILE A 1100 4.84 -37.90 -6.73
CA ILE A 1100 4.58 -36.58 -6.14
C ILE A 1100 3.40 -36.66 -5.16
N GLY A 1101 3.51 -36.01 -4.01
CA GLY A 1101 2.48 -35.96 -2.98
C GLY A 1101 2.78 -36.91 -1.83
N ASN A 1102 1.81 -37.75 -1.46
CA ASN A 1102 1.92 -38.71 -0.37
C ASN A 1102 1.74 -40.15 -0.89
N GLY A 1103 2.87 -40.76 -1.25
CA GLY A 1103 2.98 -42.12 -1.76
C GLY A 1103 3.54 -43.14 -0.75
N LEU A 1104 3.44 -42.84 0.54
CA LEU A 1104 3.95 -43.64 1.66
C LEU A 1104 2.82 -44.42 2.35
#